data_AF-A0A974QDT0-F1
#
_entry.id   AF-A0A974QDT0-F1
#
_cell.length_a   1.000
_cell.length_b   1.000
_cell.length_c   1.000
_cell.angle_alpha   90.00
_cell.angle_beta   90.00
_cell.angle_gamma   90.00
#
_symmetry.space_group_name_H-M   'P 1'
#
loop_
_entity.id
_entity.type
_entity.pdbx_description
1 polymer ?
#
loop_
_entity_poly.entity_id
_entity_poly.type
_entity_poly.pdbx_seq_one_letter_code
_entity_poly.pdbx_strand_id
1 'polypeptide(L)'
;MWVTAKECMGVKGFPTADKNVRARLDSAVKDNPEWRRKREGTKAFEYHVDCLPPETRQALVDRRAQQLLLADKAKAATGVVELKTRIQPRVELEQLKEHPEMVVQEASGLTDKQKQIASARCLLCQEVDKLREFAGMGRNAAVAVIADGSKDGSLPERVANACMVANARKGKRSGVSRSSLQEWYSIYLLTVTDTEKRLVMLAPGHHKETPPEDISWLLPFLAHWRDPNGPTMAYCYRKFAKEWDEVYHDQPAMQAVKPSYDVVRRVMNKLPRRERMRGRVSGAVARSLETYSRRDWSQMPVNGCWICDGKSLNMKVRHPVSRSPFTPELTLIIDGRSRFVVGFSLSYSENQRGVSEAYRYAIAKYGKPLFVYTDNGPGQKNKRFDADITGIFPRAGITHMTGIPGNPQARGIIERLNGVIPYRLAQRFATYNGRGADQDRLKLFSRVLDSADNAAKQFKPLDKRQRAVLDQVPEWDDVIQAIQEEVDDYNEHHEHSSLPKFQGKYLSPAVYREAVLAVEGDEIEYLTEIELREMFMPEEIRTVDRGYIELRTNIYFAGALINYNGEKVRVAYDTRNAEEIIIRKMDGVFICKAIWNGNVSVAVPVSDMDRAQEERRQRAHKRVSKKAREIEAQANPALEHKPDFNFGFLSQQMEQQKAGHDNADDGYDFFESEREQKLKKNGTYNH
;
A
#
# COMPACT_ATOMS: atom_id res chain seq x y z
N MET A 1 72.20 -6.86 0.45
CA MET A 1 71.56 -5.89 1.37
C MET A 1 72.65 -4.99 1.94
N TRP A 2 72.36 -3.72 2.17
CA TRP A 2 73.32 -2.74 2.70
C TRP A 2 72.85 -2.26 4.07
N VAL A 3 73.77 -2.15 5.03
CA VAL A 3 73.48 -1.74 6.42
C VAL A 3 74.44 -0.67 6.90
N THR A 4 73.95 0.20 7.76
CA THR A 4 74.77 1.22 8.43
C THR A 4 75.28 0.71 9.77
N ALA A 5 76.35 1.31 10.27
CA ALA A 5 76.85 1.00 11.60
C ALA A 5 75.78 1.17 12.71
N LYS A 6 74.87 2.14 12.56
CA LYS A 6 73.75 2.33 13.49
C LYS A 6 72.76 1.16 13.50
N GLU A 7 72.53 0.53 12.35
CA GLU A 7 71.63 -0.62 12.23
C GLU A 7 72.23 -1.90 12.85
N CYS A 8 73.57 -2.00 12.89
CA CYS A 8 74.32 -3.10 13.50
C CYS A 8 74.55 -2.95 15.01
N MET A 9 74.27 -1.78 15.60
CA MET A 9 74.46 -1.55 17.05
C MET A 9 73.58 -2.46 17.89
N GLY A 10 74.20 -3.15 18.87
CA GLY A 10 73.49 -4.00 19.83
C GLY A 10 72.85 -5.26 19.23
N VAL A 11 73.10 -5.55 17.95
CA VAL A 11 72.72 -6.81 17.32
C VAL A 11 73.66 -7.91 17.79
N LYS A 12 73.16 -9.14 17.96
CA LYS A 12 73.95 -10.30 18.40
C LYS A 12 75.25 -10.40 17.61
N GLY A 13 76.39 -10.38 18.32
CA GLY A 13 77.72 -10.41 17.74
C GLY A 13 78.37 -9.04 17.49
N PHE A 14 77.70 -7.91 17.74
CA PHE A 14 78.24 -6.55 17.57
C PHE A 14 78.19 -5.70 18.85
N PRO A 15 79.12 -4.75 19.04
CA PRO A 15 79.09 -3.81 20.16
C PRO A 15 77.86 -2.90 20.18
N THR A 16 77.55 -2.33 21.35
CA THR A 16 76.46 -1.35 21.52
C THR A 16 76.87 0.07 21.13
N ALA A 17 78.16 0.40 21.16
CA ALA A 17 78.67 1.73 20.82
C ALA A 17 78.97 1.88 19.31
N ASP A 18 78.44 2.92 18.68
CA ASP A 18 78.56 3.21 17.24
C ASP A 18 80.01 3.24 16.74
N LYS A 19 80.93 3.84 17.52
CA LYS A 19 82.37 3.90 17.19
C LYS A 19 83.00 2.51 17.05
N ASN A 20 82.65 1.60 17.95
CA ASN A 20 83.21 0.24 17.98
C ASN A 20 82.61 -0.63 16.88
N VAL A 21 81.34 -0.40 16.53
CA VAL A 21 80.67 -1.05 15.39
C VAL A 21 81.32 -0.63 14.07
N ARG A 22 81.56 0.68 13.86
CA ARG A 22 82.24 1.18 12.65
C ARG A 22 83.63 0.60 12.49
N ALA A 23 84.45 0.62 13.56
CA ALA A 23 85.80 0.07 13.52
C ALA A 23 85.80 -1.42 13.10
N ARG A 24 84.84 -2.20 13.58
CA ARG A 24 84.71 -3.62 13.23
C ARG A 24 84.24 -3.82 11.78
N LEU A 25 83.32 -3.00 11.29
CA LEU A 25 82.85 -3.04 9.90
C LEU A 25 83.94 -2.60 8.92
N ASP A 26 84.68 -1.55 9.24
CA ASP A 26 85.81 -1.08 8.44
C ASP A 26 86.93 -2.14 8.38
N SER A 27 87.15 -2.88 9.48
CA SER A 27 88.09 -4.01 9.48
C SER A 27 87.60 -5.20 8.66
N ALA A 28 86.29 -5.50 8.66
CA ALA A 28 85.72 -6.63 7.93
C ALA A 28 85.68 -6.44 6.40
N VAL A 29 85.79 -5.18 5.96
CA VAL A 29 85.73 -4.79 4.54
C VAL A 29 87.11 -4.41 3.99
N LYS A 30 88.16 -4.48 4.81
CA LYS A 30 89.54 -4.12 4.45
C LYS A 30 90.05 -4.83 3.20
N ASP A 31 89.70 -6.12 3.05
CA ASP A 31 90.14 -6.96 1.93
C ASP A 31 89.16 -6.98 0.74
N ASN A 32 87.97 -6.36 0.86
CA ASN A 32 86.94 -6.30 -0.18
C ASN A 32 86.34 -4.88 -0.28
N PRO A 33 87.07 -3.88 -0.80
CA PRO A 33 86.66 -2.47 -0.75
C PRO A 33 85.29 -2.20 -1.38
N GLU A 34 84.85 -3.01 -2.34
CA GLU A 34 83.52 -2.91 -2.94
C GLU A 34 82.36 -3.12 -1.96
N TRP A 35 82.59 -3.69 -0.78
CA TRP A 35 81.54 -3.91 0.24
C TRP A 35 81.31 -2.70 1.15
N ARG A 36 81.92 -1.55 0.85
CA ARG A 36 81.67 -0.28 1.55
C ARG A 36 81.33 0.81 0.55
N ARG A 37 80.21 1.50 0.77
CA ARG A 37 79.80 2.63 -0.07
C ARG A 37 79.25 3.77 0.76
N LYS A 38 79.27 4.98 0.22
CA LYS A 38 78.61 6.13 0.84
C LYS A 38 77.11 6.06 0.52
N ARG A 39 76.25 6.22 1.53
CA ARG A 39 74.79 6.27 1.33
C ARG A 39 74.43 7.57 0.61
N GLU A 40 73.75 7.43 -0.52
CA GLU A 40 73.29 8.55 -1.33
C GLU A 40 72.42 9.51 -0.49
N GLY A 41 72.69 10.82 -0.59
CA GLY A 41 71.98 11.85 0.19
C GLY A 41 72.36 11.98 1.67
N THR A 42 73.30 11.20 2.21
CA THR A 42 73.72 11.31 3.63
C THR A 42 75.25 11.28 3.82
N LYS A 43 75.71 11.66 5.03
CA LYS A 43 77.12 11.51 5.43
C LYS A 43 77.48 10.10 5.94
N ALA A 44 76.55 9.15 5.90
CA ALA A 44 76.74 7.80 6.44
C ALA A 44 77.38 6.85 5.41
N PHE A 45 78.18 5.90 5.91
CA PHE A 45 78.66 4.76 5.14
C PHE A 45 77.75 3.54 5.35
N GLU A 46 77.53 2.80 4.26
CA GLU A 46 76.86 1.51 4.24
C GLU A 46 77.86 0.40 3.95
N TYR A 47 77.63 -0.75 4.57
CA TYR A 47 78.42 -1.96 4.44
C TYR A 47 77.55 -3.09 3.87
N HIS A 48 78.10 -3.90 2.98
CA HIS A 48 77.37 -5.03 2.40
C HIS A 48 77.18 -6.12 3.47
N VAL A 49 75.99 -6.71 3.54
CA VAL A 49 75.63 -7.68 4.59
C VAL A 49 76.52 -8.94 4.60
N ASP A 50 77.23 -9.25 3.51
CA ASP A 50 78.15 -10.39 3.45
C ASP A 50 79.45 -10.18 4.23
N CYS A 51 79.78 -8.95 4.64
CA CYS A 51 80.91 -8.71 5.56
C CYS A 51 80.60 -9.06 7.02
N LEU A 52 79.37 -9.47 7.33
CA LEU A 52 78.90 -9.73 8.69
C LEU A 52 78.94 -11.22 9.05
N PRO A 53 79.16 -11.58 10.33
CA PRO A 53 79.01 -12.95 10.80
C PRO A 53 77.60 -13.50 10.52
N PRO A 54 77.44 -14.81 10.26
CA PRO A 54 76.15 -15.43 9.96
C PRO A 54 75.05 -15.13 10.98
N GLU A 55 75.38 -15.13 12.27
CA GLU A 55 74.41 -14.82 13.34
C GLU A 55 73.91 -13.36 13.30
N THR A 56 74.79 -12.41 13.00
CA THR A 56 74.43 -10.99 12.89
C THR A 56 73.60 -10.73 11.64
N ARG A 57 73.95 -11.38 10.53
CA ARG A 57 73.18 -11.32 9.28
C ARG A 57 71.75 -11.82 9.48
N GLN A 58 71.57 -12.96 10.16
CA GLN A 58 70.23 -13.49 10.45
C GLN A 58 69.43 -12.53 11.34
N ALA A 59 70.02 -12.03 12.42
CA ALA A 59 69.35 -11.09 13.33
C ALA A 59 68.95 -9.77 12.66
N LEU A 60 69.74 -9.27 11.70
CA LEU A 60 69.39 -8.09 10.91
C LEU A 60 68.24 -8.36 9.92
N VAL A 61 68.21 -9.54 9.31
CA VAL A 61 67.11 -9.97 8.44
C VAL A 61 65.82 -10.12 9.25
N ASP A 62 65.87 -10.75 10.42
CA ASP A 62 64.70 -10.93 11.30
C ASP A 62 64.16 -9.58 11.80
N ARG A 63 65.05 -8.69 12.25
CA ARG A 63 64.69 -7.32 12.68
C ARG A 63 64.04 -6.53 11.55
N ARG A 64 64.57 -6.64 10.33
CA ARG A 64 64.01 -5.98 9.14
C ARG A 64 62.67 -6.58 8.73
N ALA A 65 62.51 -7.89 8.82
CA ALA A 65 61.25 -8.58 8.58
C ALA A 65 60.14 -8.09 9.54
N GLN A 66 60.44 -8.00 10.84
CA GLN A 66 59.50 -7.45 11.82
C GLN A 66 59.13 -5.98 11.53
N GLN A 67 60.10 -5.15 11.18
CA GLN A 67 59.86 -3.75 10.81
C GLN A 67 58.98 -3.63 9.56
N LEU A 68 59.16 -4.50 8.57
CA LEU A 68 58.35 -4.51 7.35
C LEU A 68 56.92 -4.96 7.61
N LEU A 69 56.71 -5.94 8.50
CA LEU A 69 55.36 -6.37 8.88
C LEU A 69 54.60 -5.27 9.66
N LEU A 70 55.30 -4.51 10.51
CA LEU A 70 54.75 -3.40 11.31
C LEU A 70 54.48 -2.13 10.50
N ALA A 71 55.07 -1.97 9.31
CA ALA A 71 54.88 -0.78 8.50
C ALA A 71 53.46 -0.76 7.86
N ASP A 72 52.58 0.11 8.37
CA ASP A 72 51.20 0.26 7.88
C ASP A 72 51.10 0.81 6.44
N LYS A 73 52.14 1.49 5.96
CA LYS A 73 52.16 2.02 4.59
C LYS A 73 52.62 0.93 3.62
N ALA A 74 51.67 0.35 2.90
CA ALA A 74 51.95 -0.34 1.65
C ALA A 74 52.63 0.64 0.68
N LYS A 75 53.97 0.72 0.70
CA LYS A 75 54.68 0.87 -0.57
C LYS A 75 54.32 -0.39 -1.33
N ALA A 76 53.41 -0.28 -2.29
CA ALA A 76 53.18 -1.35 -3.24
C ALA A 76 54.55 -1.73 -3.80
N ALA A 77 54.94 -2.99 -3.65
CA ALA A 77 56.05 -3.59 -4.37
C ALA A 77 55.86 -3.23 -5.85
N THR A 78 56.58 -2.21 -6.30
CA THR A 78 56.52 -1.67 -7.66
C THR A 78 57.69 -2.30 -8.37
N GLY A 79 57.50 -3.55 -8.75
CA GLY A 79 58.60 -4.36 -9.24
C GLY A 79 58.15 -5.78 -9.46
N VAL A 80 57.44 -6.01 -10.57
CA VAL A 80 57.45 -7.33 -11.21
C VAL A 80 58.91 -7.60 -11.59
N VAL A 81 59.68 -8.17 -10.67
CA VAL A 81 60.81 -8.99 -11.10
C VAL A 81 60.15 -10.19 -11.74
N GLU A 82 60.34 -10.35 -13.06
CA GLU A 82 60.10 -11.62 -13.76
C GLU A 82 60.92 -12.71 -13.06
N LEU A 83 60.37 -13.24 -11.98
CA LEU A 83 60.87 -14.44 -11.35
C LEU A 83 60.61 -15.54 -12.37
N LYS A 84 61.66 -15.93 -13.10
CA LYS A 84 61.71 -17.14 -13.95
C LYS A 84 61.48 -18.36 -13.05
N THR A 85 60.25 -18.58 -12.62
CA THR A 85 59.88 -19.73 -11.81
C THR A 85 59.25 -20.78 -12.70
N ARG A 86 59.96 -21.90 -12.87
CA ARG A 86 59.41 -23.18 -13.36
C ARG A 86 58.38 -23.71 -12.33
N ILE A 87 57.22 -23.08 -12.24
CA ILE A 87 56.06 -23.61 -11.51
C ILE A 87 55.18 -24.28 -12.55
N GLN A 88 54.95 -25.60 -12.44
CA GLN A 88 54.04 -26.29 -13.34
C GLN A 88 52.61 -25.75 -13.16
N PRO A 89 51.87 -25.49 -14.25
CA PRO A 89 50.48 -25.05 -14.17
C PRO A 89 49.65 -26.11 -13.43
N ARG A 90 48.69 -25.66 -12.60
CA ARG A 90 47.65 -26.55 -12.09
C ARG A 90 46.67 -26.86 -13.21
N VAL A 91 46.20 -28.10 -13.29
CA VAL A 91 45.16 -28.54 -14.24
C VAL A 91 43.92 -27.64 -14.17
N GLU A 92 43.48 -27.27 -12.97
CA GLU A 92 42.38 -26.31 -12.75
C GLU A 92 42.66 -24.92 -13.35
N LEU A 93 43.91 -24.46 -13.32
CA LEU A 93 44.32 -23.16 -13.86
C LEU A 93 44.43 -23.18 -15.39
N GLU A 94 44.73 -24.33 -15.99
CA GLU A 94 44.67 -24.52 -17.45
C GLU A 94 43.22 -24.57 -17.94
N GLN A 95 42.34 -25.31 -17.24
CA GLN A 95 40.90 -25.36 -17.54
C GLN A 95 40.24 -23.97 -17.47
N LEU A 96 40.59 -23.15 -16.47
CA LEU A 96 40.10 -21.77 -16.33
C LEU A 96 40.73 -20.80 -17.35
N LYS A 97 41.89 -21.12 -17.94
CA LYS A 97 42.49 -20.33 -19.02
C LYS A 97 41.79 -20.56 -20.35
N GLU A 98 41.38 -21.79 -20.62
CA GLU A 98 40.68 -22.17 -21.86
C GLU A 98 39.23 -21.64 -21.91
N HIS A 99 38.63 -21.33 -20.75
CA HIS A 99 37.24 -20.86 -20.66
C HIS A 99 37.08 -19.63 -19.73
N PRO A 100 37.32 -18.41 -20.23
CA PRO A 100 37.19 -17.17 -19.45
C PRO A 100 35.79 -16.95 -18.85
N GLU A 101 34.74 -17.40 -19.52
CA GLU A 101 33.35 -17.28 -19.03
C GLU A 101 33.10 -18.07 -17.74
N MET A 102 33.79 -19.21 -17.54
CA MET A 102 33.70 -19.97 -16.30
C MET A 102 34.28 -19.20 -15.12
N VAL A 103 35.35 -18.43 -15.33
CA VAL A 103 35.97 -17.60 -14.28
C VAL A 103 34.99 -16.54 -13.79
N VAL A 104 34.28 -15.88 -14.71
CA VAL A 104 33.28 -14.85 -14.38
C VAL A 104 32.09 -15.47 -13.62
N GLN A 105 31.62 -16.65 -14.03
CA GLN A 105 30.54 -17.35 -13.34
C GLN A 105 30.95 -17.80 -11.93
N GLU A 106 32.12 -18.41 -11.78
CA GLU A 106 32.64 -18.84 -10.47
C GLU A 106 32.90 -17.65 -9.55
N ALA A 107 33.50 -16.56 -10.07
CA ALA A 107 33.71 -15.33 -9.31
C ALA A 107 32.39 -14.69 -8.85
N SER A 108 31.36 -14.71 -9.69
CA SER A 108 30.02 -14.22 -9.36
C SER A 108 29.31 -15.11 -8.34
N GLY A 109 29.59 -16.42 -8.34
CA GLY A 109 29.04 -17.40 -7.40
C GLY A 109 29.67 -17.38 -5.99
N LEU A 110 30.73 -16.59 -5.76
CA LEU A 110 31.37 -16.47 -4.45
C LEU A 110 30.54 -15.61 -3.46
N THR A 111 30.34 -16.14 -2.26
CA THR A 111 29.76 -15.37 -1.14
C THR A 111 30.74 -14.30 -0.62
N ASP A 112 30.23 -13.26 0.03
CA ASP A 112 31.06 -12.19 0.61
C ASP A 112 32.10 -12.74 1.60
N LYS A 113 31.71 -13.74 2.40
CA LYS A 113 32.65 -14.42 3.29
C LYS A 113 33.78 -15.11 2.52
N GLN A 114 33.48 -15.78 1.41
CA GLN A 114 34.52 -16.41 0.58
C GLN A 114 35.44 -15.38 -0.08
N LYS A 115 34.88 -14.26 -0.56
CA LYS A 115 35.65 -13.13 -1.10
C LYS A 115 36.57 -12.52 -0.04
N GLN A 116 36.11 -12.38 1.21
CA GLN A 116 36.93 -11.94 2.33
C GLN A 116 38.06 -12.92 2.64
N ILE A 117 37.78 -14.23 2.64
CA ILE A 117 38.81 -15.27 2.83
C ILE A 117 39.86 -15.21 1.70
N ALA A 118 39.44 -15.08 0.45
CA ALA A 118 40.33 -14.94 -0.70
C ALA A 118 41.19 -13.67 -0.60
N SER A 119 40.58 -12.55 -0.20
CA SER A 119 41.28 -11.27 0.02
C SER A 119 42.30 -11.37 1.14
N ALA A 120 41.97 -12.04 2.25
CA ALA A 120 42.88 -12.29 3.35
C ALA A 120 44.06 -13.19 2.92
N ARG A 121 43.81 -14.24 2.13
CA ARG A 121 44.88 -15.08 1.55
C ARG A 121 45.79 -14.29 0.60
N CYS A 122 45.21 -13.42 -0.23
CA CYS A 122 45.95 -12.52 -1.12
C CYS A 122 46.85 -11.58 -0.32
N LEU A 123 46.32 -10.99 0.76
CA LEU A 123 47.08 -10.13 1.66
C LEU A 123 48.29 -10.85 2.26
N LEU A 124 48.10 -12.09 2.75
CA LEU A 124 49.21 -12.89 3.28
C LEU A 124 50.28 -13.16 2.21
N CYS A 125 49.88 -13.41 0.96
CA CYS A 125 50.81 -13.58 -0.15
C CYS A 125 51.60 -12.30 -0.45
N GLN A 126 50.95 -11.13 -0.41
CA GLN A 126 51.62 -9.84 -0.56
C GLN A 126 52.63 -9.57 0.59
N GLU A 127 52.33 -9.99 1.82
CA GLU A 127 53.30 -9.91 2.92
C GLU A 127 54.50 -10.84 2.70
N VAL A 128 54.28 -12.05 2.15
CA VAL A 128 55.39 -12.93 1.73
C VAL A 128 56.26 -12.23 0.68
N ASP A 129 55.66 -11.60 -0.34
CA ASP A 129 56.42 -10.83 -1.34
C ASP A 129 57.23 -9.69 -0.73
N LYS A 130 56.62 -8.90 0.16
CA LYS A 130 57.32 -7.82 0.86
C LYS A 130 58.54 -8.32 1.63
N LEU A 131 58.41 -9.45 2.33
CA LEU A 131 59.54 -10.06 3.05
C LEU A 131 60.63 -10.56 2.10
N ARG A 132 60.25 -11.14 0.96
CA ARG A 132 61.23 -11.60 -0.04
C ARG A 132 61.97 -10.45 -0.69
N GLU A 133 61.25 -9.42 -1.14
CA GLU A 133 61.80 -8.29 -1.89
C GLU A 133 62.59 -7.34 -0.98
N PHE A 134 62.00 -6.93 0.14
CA PHE A 134 62.59 -5.90 0.99
C PHE A 134 63.46 -6.45 2.12
N ALA A 135 63.25 -7.67 2.62
CA ALA A 135 64.13 -8.29 3.62
C ALA A 135 65.16 -9.26 3.00
N GLY A 136 65.07 -9.56 1.71
CA GLY A 136 65.97 -10.49 1.03
C GLY A 136 65.79 -11.95 1.46
N MET A 137 64.63 -12.30 2.01
CA MET A 137 64.37 -13.64 2.52
C MET A 137 64.07 -14.63 1.38
N GLY A 138 64.55 -15.86 1.52
CA GLY A 138 64.10 -16.97 0.69
C GLY A 138 62.61 -17.27 0.92
N ARG A 139 61.92 -17.83 -0.09
CA ARG A 139 60.49 -18.15 -0.03
C ARG A 139 60.11 -18.96 1.22
N ASN A 140 60.89 -20.00 1.55
CA ASN A 140 60.62 -20.84 2.73
C ASN A 140 60.77 -20.08 4.05
N ALA A 141 61.74 -19.17 4.14
CA ALA A 141 61.97 -18.35 5.32
C ALA A 141 60.85 -17.30 5.51
N ALA A 142 60.45 -16.61 4.44
CA ALA A 142 59.36 -15.63 4.48
C ALA A 142 58.00 -16.27 4.86
N VAL A 143 57.71 -17.46 4.32
CA VAL A 143 56.50 -18.22 4.68
C VAL A 143 56.55 -18.71 6.13
N ALA A 144 57.72 -19.15 6.62
CA ALA A 144 57.87 -19.58 8.01
C ALA A 144 57.59 -18.43 8.98
N VAL A 145 58.12 -17.23 8.74
CA VAL A 145 57.86 -16.04 9.58
C VAL A 145 56.37 -15.78 9.76
N ILE A 146 55.58 -15.80 8.68
CA ILE A 146 54.14 -15.52 8.75
C ILE A 146 53.38 -16.71 9.35
N ALA A 147 53.69 -17.94 8.95
CA ALA A 147 52.96 -19.12 9.42
C ALA A 147 53.23 -19.42 10.91
N ASP A 148 54.46 -19.29 11.36
CA ASP A 148 54.83 -19.51 12.76
C ASP A 148 54.36 -18.34 13.63
N GLY A 149 54.53 -17.11 13.12
CA GLY A 149 54.02 -15.89 13.74
C GLY A 149 52.51 -15.93 14.01
N SER A 150 51.76 -16.59 13.11
CA SER A 150 50.31 -16.75 13.26
C SER A 150 49.90 -17.69 14.40
N LYS A 151 50.84 -18.50 14.91
CA LYS A 151 50.62 -19.46 16.01
C LYS A 151 51.14 -18.95 17.34
N ASP A 152 52.28 -18.25 17.33
CA ASP A 152 52.92 -17.71 18.53
C ASP A 152 52.42 -16.31 18.91
N GLY A 153 51.67 -15.64 18.04
CA GLY A 153 51.09 -14.32 18.28
C GLY A 153 52.05 -13.16 18.07
N SER A 154 53.21 -13.38 17.44
CA SER A 154 54.22 -12.35 17.16
C SER A 154 53.91 -11.44 15.97
N LEU A 155 52.81 -11.70 15.24
CA LEU A 155 52.40 -10.90 14.09
C LEU A 155 51.69 -9.60 14.47
N PRO A 156 51.86 -8.53 13.68
CA PRO A 156 51.04 -7.32 13.81
C PRO A 156 49.54 -7.60 13.60
N GLU A 157 48.69 -6.81 14.25
CA GLU A 157 47.23 -6.99 14.27
C GLU A 157 46.63 -7.19 12.86
N ARG A 158 47.04 -6.37 11.89
CA ARG A 158 46.59 -6.49 10.49
C ARG A 158 46.86 -7.88 9.88
N VAL A 159 48.05 -8.42 10.08
CA VAL A 159 48.47 -9.71 9.50
C VAL A 159 47.89 -10.87 10.31
N ALA A 160 47.81 -10.73 11.64
CA ALA A 160 47.14 -11.70 12.52
C ALA A 160 45.65 -11.85 12.17
N ASN A 161 44.94 -10.74 11.96
CA ASN A 161 43.55 -10.72 11.51
C ASN A 161 43.39 -11.38 10.14
N ALA A 162 44.30 -11.11 9.20
CA ALA A 162 44.30 -11.78 7.90
C ALA A 162 44.52 -13.30 8.02
N CYS A 163 45.42 -13.75 8.90
CA CYS A 163 45.61 -15.18 9.19
C CYS A 163 44.34 -15.84 9.75
N MET A 164 43.63 -15.15 10.64
CA MET A 164 42.37 -15.63 11.21
C MET A 164 41.29 -15.76 10.12
N VAL A 165 41.11 -14.73 9.29
CA VAL A 165 40.10 -14.74 8.21
C VAL A 165 40.47 -15.74 7.12
N ALA A 166 41.73 -15.86 6.72
CA ALA A 166 42.19 -16.78 5.68
C ALA A 166 41.95 -18.26 6.02
N ASN A 167 41.91 -18.61 7.31
CA ASN A 167 41.67 -19.95 7.80
C ASN A 167 40.18 -20.31 7.73
N ALA A 168 39.78 -20.94 6.63
CA ALA A 168 38.38 -21.32 6.37
C ALA A 168 37.87 -22.53 7.19
N ARG A 169 38.70 -23.18 8.03
CA ARG A 169 38.33 -24.42 8.74
C ARG A 169 37.65 -24.13 10.08
N LYS A 170 36.53 -24.82 10.36
CA LYS A 170 35.88 -24.83 11.69
C LYS A 170 36.63 -25.82 12.61
N GLY A 171 37.28 -25.34 13.68
CA GLY A 171 37.92 -26.21 14.69
C GLY A 171 38.90 -25.50 15.62
N LYS A 172 39.49 -26.23 16.58
CA LYS A 172 40.43 -25.74 17.63
C LYS A 172 41.85 -25.39 17.14
N ARG A 173 42.14 -25.45 15.84
CA ARG A 173 43.49 -25.20 15.31
C ARG A 173 43.69 -23.71 15.05
N SER A 174 44.62 -23.08 15.75
CA SER A 174 45.01 -21.67 15.56
C SER A 174 46.09 -21.52 14.49
N GLY A 175 46.05 -20.40 13.76
CA GLY A 175 47.06 -20.01 12.78
C GLY A 175 46.92 -20.64 11.38
N VAL A 176 47.79 -20.19 10.47
CA VAL A 176 47.90 -20.67 9.09
C VAL A 176 49.07 -21.67 9.00
N SER A 177 48.90 -22.76 8.24
CA SER A 177 49.97 -23.73 8.04
C SER A 177 50.96 -23.28 6.98
N ARG A 178 52.25 -23.62 7.15
CA ARG A 178 53.30 -23.33 6.15
C ARG A 178 52.93 -23.89 4.77
N SER A 179 52.38 -25.11 4.69
CA SER A 179 51.99 -25.73 3.42
C SER A 179 50.83 -25.01 2.74
N SER A 180 49.81 -24.60 3.48
CA SER A 180 48.69 -23.82 2.92
C SER A 180 49.15 -22.46 2.39
N LEU A 181 50.03 -21.76 3.14
CA LEU A 181 50.55 -20.47 2.68
C LEU A 181 51.48 -20.63 1.47
N GLN A 182 52.29 -21.71 1.40
CA GLN A 182 53.05 -22.04 0.20
C GLN A 182 52.15 -22.26 -1.02
N GLU A 183 51.05 -22.99 -0.84
CA GLU A 183 50.08 -23.24 -1.90
C GLU A 183 49.42 -21.96 -2.39
N TRP A 184 48.88 -21.13 -1.49
CA TRP A 184 48.27 -19.85 -1.83
C TRP A 184 49.27 -18.92 -2.53
N TYR A 185 50.52 -18.92 -2.09
CA TYR A 185 51.56 -18.11 -2.70
C TYR A 185 51.92 -18.57 -4.11
N SER A 186 51.93 -19.89 -4.38
CA SER A 186 52.05 -20.40 -5.76
C SER A 186 50.89 -19.95 -6.64
N ILE A 187 49.65 -20.00 -6.15
CA ILE A 187 48.46 -19.53 -6.87
C ILE A 187 48.56 -18.02 -7.15
N TYR A 188 48.98 -17.24 -6.17
CA TYR A 188 49.18 -15.80 -6.29
C TYR A 188 50.17 -15.46 -7.42
N LEU A 189 51.32 -16.15 -7.46
CA LEU A 189 52.33 -15.97 -8.52
C LEU A 189 51.83 -16.39 -9.90
N LEU A 190 51.01 -17.43 -10.00
CA LEU A 190 50.42 -17.89 -11.26
C LEU A 190 49.29 -17.00 -11.78
N THR A 191 48.73 -16.12 -10.93
CA THR A 191 47.57 -15.27 -11.23
C THR A 191 47.90 -13.77 -11.14
N VAL A 192 49.18 -13.39 -11.23
CA VAL A 192 49.64 -11.99 -11.07
C VAL A 192 48.93 -11.03 -12.03
N THR A 193 48.69 -11.47 -13.27
CA THR A 193 48.08 -10.67 -14.33
C THR A 193 46.56 -10.75 -14.38
N ASP A 194 45.93 -11.60 -13.57
CA ASP A 194 44.49 -11.90 -13.67
C ASP A 194 43.84 -11.91 -12.27
N THR A 195 43.22 -10.77 -11.94
CA THR A 195 42.60 -10.52 -10.64
C THR A 195 41.39 -11.43 -10.39
N GLU A 196 40.62 -11.75 -11.43
CA GLU A 196 39.42 -12.59 -11.31
C GLU A 196 39.80 -14.04 -11.06
N LYS A 197 40.77 -14.59 -11.83
CA LYS A 197 41.32 -15.92 -11.56
C LYS A 197 41.97 -16.01 -10.19
N ARG A 198 42.65 -14.94 -9.74
CA ARG A 198 43.21 -14.88 -8.38
C ARG A 198 42.12 -14.99 -7.33
N LEU A 199 41.02 -14.27 -7.49
CA LEU A 199 39.91 -14.29 -6.55
C LEU A 199 39.29 -15.69 -6.44
N VAL A 200 39.02 -16.33 -7.59
CA VAL A 200 38.44 -17.68 -7.66
C VAL A 200 39.38 -18.73 -7.05
N MET A 201 40.64 -18.76 -7.47
CA MET A 201 41.60 -19.79 -7.04
C MET A 201 42.03 -19.63 -5.57
N LEU A 202 42.01 -18.41 -5.02
CA LEU A 202 42.27 -18.17 -3.61
C LEU A 202 41.02 -18.31 -2.73
N ALA A 203 39.82 -18.43 -3.28
CA ALA A 203 38.63 -18.71 -2.48
C ALA A 203 38.70 -20.13 -1.86
N PRO A 204 38.04 -20.37 -0.71
CA PRO A 204 37.91 -21.74 -0.20
C PRO A 204 37.02 -22.54 -1.16
N GLY A 205 37.38 -23.81 -1.39
CA GLY A 205 36.70 -24.69 -2.35
C GLY A 205 35.18 -24.69 -2.20
N HIS A 206 34.50 -24.70 -3.33
CA HIS A 206 33.05 -24.80 -3.40
C HIS A 206 32.64 -26.25 -3.13
N HIS A 207 31.78 -26.49 -2.14
CA HIS A 207 30.91 -27.64 -2.25
C HIS A 207 29.95 -27.35 -3.40
N LYS A 208 30.20 -27.94 -4.58
CA LYS A 208 29.26 -27.88 -5.70
C LYS A 208 27.99 -28.59 -5.24
N GLU A 209 26.93 -27.82 -5.01
CA GLU A 209 25.64 -28.41 -4.71
C GLU A 209 25.22 -29.24 -5.91
N THR A 210 24.74 -30.46 -5.67
CA THR A 210 24.16 -31.28 -6.74
C THR A 210 22.96 -30.53 -7.31
N PRO A 211 22.99 -30.13 -8.60
CA PRO A 211 21.84 -29.55 -9.28
C PRO A 211 20.62 -30.45 -9.13
N PRO A 212 19.39 -29.90 -9.00
CA PRO A 212 18.18 -30.71 -8.95
C PRO A 212 18.04 -31.70 -10.12
N GLU A 213 18.62 -31.36 -11.27
CA GLU A 213 18.65 -32.16 -12.50
C GLU A 213 19.43 -33.46 -12.35
N ASP A 214 20.46 -33.46 -11.51
CA ASP A 214 21.33 -34.62 -11.26
C ASP A 214 20.77 -35.53 -10.14
N ILE A 215 19.62 -35.17 -9.56
CA ILE A 215 18.98 -35.94 -8.50
C ILE A 215 17.98 -36.92 -9.11
N SER A 216 18.44 -38.16 -9.35
CA SER A 216 17.67 -39.22 -10.02
C SER A 216 16.29 -39.52 -9.40
N TRP A 217 16.16 -39.44 -8.08
CA TRP A 217 14.90 -39.72 -7.38
C TRP A 217 13.93 -38.52 -7.32
N LEU A 218 14.36 -37.31 -7.70
CA LEU A 218 13.57 -36.10 -7.52
C LEU A 218 12.32 -36.09 -8.40
N LEU A 219 12.45 -36.42 -9.68
CA LEU A 219 11.32 -36.45 -10.62
C LEU A 219 10.25 -37.49 -10.22
N PRO A 220 10.61 -38.75 -9.88
CA PRO A 220 9.65 -39.71 -9.33
C PRO A 220 8.97 -39.22 -8.04
N PHE A 221 9.70 -38.61 -7.11
CA PHE A 221 9.08 -38.03 -5.90
C PHE A 221 8.11 -36.89 -6.25
N LEU A 222 8.50 -36.01 -7.20
CA LEU A 222 7.67 -34.91 -7.65
C LEU A 222 6.35 -35.39 -8.27
N ALA A 223 6.30 -36.57 -8.90
CA ALA A 223 5.04 -37.13 -9.41
C ALA A 223 3.99 -37.29 -8.30
N HIS A 224 4.39 -37.79 -7.13
CA HIS A 224 3.51 -37.89 -5.95
C HIS A 224 3.25 -36.56 -5.26
N TRP A 225 4.23 -35.65 -5.30
CA TRP A 225 4.08 -34.33 -4.71
C TRP A 225 3.12 -33.47 -5.53
N ARG A 226 3.07 -33.59 -6.86
CA ARG A 226 2.25 -32.78 -7.78
C ARG A 226 0.78 -33.20 -7.83
N ASP A 227 0.25 -33.69 -6.71
CA ASP A 227 -1.16 -34.04 -6.54
C ASP A 227 -1.99 -32.80 -6.16
N PRO A 228 -3.04 -32.44 -6.94
CA PRO A 228 -3.94 -31.33 -6.65
C PRO A 228 -4.68 -31.45 -5.30
N ASN A 229 -4.81 -32.65 -4.73
CA ASN A 229 -5.42 -32.85 -3.41
C ASN A 229 -4.57 -32.29 -2.26
N GLY A 230 -3.36 -31.81 -2.56
CA GLY A 230 -2.50 -31.15 -1.59
C GLY A 230 -1.98 -32.05 -0.44
N PRO A 231 -1.61 -33.34 -0.66
CA PRO A 231 -1.15 -34.22 0.41
C PRO A 231 0.11 -33.71 1.12
N THR A 232 0.30 -34.13 2.38
CA THR A 232 1.48 -33.77 3.16
C THR A 232 2.75 -34.44 2.62
N MET A 233 3.92 -33.84 2.86
CA MET A 233 5.21 -34.36 2.38
C MET A 233 5.46 -35.80 2.89
N ALA A 234 5.07 -36.08 4.13
CA ALA A 234 5.20 -37.40 4.73
C ALA A 234 4.31 -38.44 4.02
N TYR A 235 3.10 -38.05 3.62
CA TYR A 235 2.22 -38.93 2.86
C TYR A 235 2.77 -39.22 1.46
N CYS A 236 3.25 -38.20 0.74
CA CYS A 236 3.89 -38.38 -0.57
C CYS A 236 5.11 -39.30 -0.48
N TYR A 237 5.96 -39.12 0.54
CA TYR A 237 7.15 -39.94 0.74
C TYR A 237 6.80 -41.41 0.99
N ARG A 238 5.75 -41.71 1.76
CA ARG A 238 5.29 -43.10 1.96
C ARG A 238 4.87 -43.77 0.66
N LYS A 239 4.14 -43.06 -0.21
CA LYS A 239 3.76 -43.56 -1.54
C LYS A 239 4.99 -43.78 -2.42
N PHE A 240 5.84 -42.76 -2.50
CA PHE A 240 7.11 -42.81 -3.25
C PHE A 240 8.00 -43.98 -2.82
N ALA A 241 8.20 -44.18 -1.52
CA ALA A 241 9.05 -45.26 -1.01
C ALA A 241 8.47 -46.64 -1.36
N LYS A 242 7.14 -46.81 -1.25
CA LYS A 242 6.46 -48.05 -1.63
C LYS A 242 6.63 -48.35 -3.12
N GLU A 243 6.36 -47.36 -3.98
CA GLU A 243 6.52 -47.52 -5.44
C GLU A 243 7.98 -47.77 -5.83
N TRP A 244 8.93 -47.10 -5.18
CA TRP A 244 10.37 -47.33 -5.39
C TRP A 244 10.77 -48.78 -5.05
N ASP A 245 10.26 -49.31 -3.95
CA ASP A 245 10.54 -50.68 -3.53
C ASP A 245 9.92 -51.71 -4.48
N GLU A 246 8.74 -51.43 -5.04
CA GLU A 246 8.08 -52.28 -6.05
C GLU A 246 8.80 -52.25 -7.41
N VAL A 247 9.12 -51.07 -7.93
CA VAL A 247 9.76 -50.89 -9.24
C VAL A 247 11.19 -51.43 -9.27
N TYR A 248 11.96 -51.23 -8.19
CA TYR A 248 13.36 -51.62 -8.12
C TYR A 248 13.60 -52.87 -7.25
N HIS A 249 12.59 -53.73 -7.08
CA HIS A 249 12.68 -54.91 -6.22
C HIS A 249 13.85 -55.86 -6.58
N ASP A 250 14.11 -56.05 -7.87
CA ASP A 250 15.19 -56.89 -8.40
C ASP A 250 16.52 -56.14 -8.62
N GLN A 251 16.61 -54.87 -8.18
CA GLN A 251 17.78 -54.02 -8.41
C GLN A 251 18.36 -53.50 -7.08
N PRO A 252 19.21 -54.30 -6.38
CA PRO A 252 19.76 -53.94 -5.07
C PRO A 252 20.51 -52.60 -5.05
N ALA A 253 21.19 -52.26 -6.15
CA ALA A 253 21.90 -50.99 -6.30
C ALA A 253 20.94 -49.78 -6.27
N MET A 254 19.76 -49.88 -6.89
CA MET A 254 18.76 -48.81 -6.90
C MET A 254 18.00 -48.69 -5.57
N GLN A 255 17.81 -49.81 -4.86
CA GLN A 255 17.27 -49.78 -3.50
C GLN A 255 18.22 -49.08 -2.52
N ALA A 256 19.53 -49.28 -2.66
CA ALA A 256 20.54 -48.60 -1.84
C ALA A 256 20.58 -47.08 -2.06
N VAL A 257 20.14 -46.60 -3.23
CA VAL A 257 20.11 -45.17 -3.60
C VAL A 257 18.79 -44.49 -3.17
N LYS A 258 17.82 -45.23 -2.63
CA LYS A 258 16.55 -44.67 -2.14
C LYS A 258 16.81 -43.56 -1.10
N PRO A 259 16.34 -42.33 -1.33
CA PRO A 259 16.61 -41.22 -0.41
C PRO A 259 15.81 -41.41 0.89
N SER A 260 16.35 -40.92 2.01
CA SER A 260 15.59 -40.80 3.25
C SER A 260 14.61 -39.61 3.20
N TYR A 261 13.59 -39.64 4.06
CA TYR A 261 12.63 -38.53 4.18
C TYR A 261 13.31 -37.17 4.43
N ASP A 262 14.36 -37.14 5.25
CA ASP A 262 15.09 -35.90 5.56
C ASP A 262 15.87 -35.36 4.35
N VAL A 263 16.40 -36.24 3.51
CA VAL A 263 17.06 -35.86 2.25
C VAL A 263 16.04 -35.25 1.30
N VAL A 264 14.88 -35.89 1.13
CA VAL A 264 13.77 -35.36 0.34
C VAL A 264 13.34 -33.99 0.87
N ARG A 265 13.10 -33.86 2.18
CA ARG A 265 12.71 -32.61 2.82
C ARG A 265 13.73 -31.49 2.57
N ARG A 266 15.03 -31.79 2.68
CA ARG A 266 16.10 -30.82 2.46
C ARG A 266 16.10 -30.30 1.02
N VAL A 267 16.01 -31.18 0.03
CA VAL A 267 15.96 -30.80 -1.39
C VAL A 267 14.68 -30.01 -1.69
N MET A 268 13.52 -30.46 -1.21
CA MET A 268 12.24 -29.77 -1.41
C MET A 268 12.19 -28.37 -0.79
N ASN A 269 12.92 -28.14 0.30
CA ASN A 269 13.04 -26.81 0.91
C ASN A 269 13.97 -25.87 0.12
N LYS A 270 14.90 -26.41 -0.66
CA LYS A 270 15.76 -25.63 -1.55
C LYS A 270 15.10 -25.27 -2.88
N LEU A 271 14.10 -26.05 -3.32
CA LEU A 271 13.40 -25.75 -4.56
C LEU A 271 12.66 -24.40 -4.50
N PRO A 272 12.70 -23.61 -5.58
CA PRO A 272 11.88 -22.41 -5.69
C PRO A 272 10.41 -22.70 -5.44
N ARG A 273 9.72 -21.76 -4.77
CA ARG A 273 8.30 -21.92 -4.42
C ARG A 273 7.44 -22.23 -5.65
N ARG A 274 7.73 -21.62 -6.81
CA ARG A 274 7.07 -21.89 -8.08
C ARG A 274 7.15 -23.37 -8.46
N GLU A 275 8.35 -23.94 -8.52
CA GLU A 275 8.56 -25.35 -8.89
C GLU A 275 7.94 -26.32 -7.89
N ARG A 276 8.00 -25.98 -6.60
CA ARG A 276 7.37 -26.79 -5.53
C ARG A 276 5.86 -26.83 -5.66
N MET A 277 5.23 -25.77 -6.15
CA MET A 277 3.76 -25.70 -6.24
C MET A 277 3.24 -26.09 -7.64
N ARG A 278 4.12 -26.17 -8.64
CA ARG A 278 3.78 -26.57 -10.02
C ARG A 278 3.01 -27.88 -10.03
N GLY A 279 1.83 -27.92 -10.64
CA GLY A 279 0.95 -29.11 -10.70
C GLY A 279 0.10 -29.35 -9.44
N ARG A 280 0.44 -28.78 -8.27
CA ARG A 280 -0.39 -28.86 -7.05
C ARG A 280 -1.49 -27.81 -7.00
N VAL A 281 -1.26 -26.66 -7.62
CA VAL A 281 -2.21 -25.54 -7.66
C VAL A 281 -2.56 -25.20 -9.10
N SER A 282 -3.79 -24.75 -9.30
CA SER A 282 -4.32 -24.32 -10.60
C SER A 282 -4.95 -22.92 -10.49
N GLY A 283 -5.35 -22.36 -11.62
CA GLY A 283 -6.07 -21.08 -11.70
C GLY A 283 -5.28 -19.89 -11.12
N ALA A 284 -5.96 -19.07 -10.32
CA ALA A 284 -5.39 -17.83 -9.76
C ALA A 284 -4.17 -18.09 -8.85
N VAL A 285 -4.17 -19.17 -8.07
CA VAL A 285 -3.07 -19.51 -7.16
C VAL A 285 -1.81 -19.87 -7.95
N ALA A 286 -1.93 -20.66 -9.01
CA ALA A 286 -0.81 -20.97 -9.90
C ALA A 286 -0.24 -19.70 -10.54
N ARG A 287 -1.12 -18.85 -11.10
CA ARG A 287 -0.70 -17.60 -11.74
C ARG A 287 -0.04 -16.62 -10.77
N SER A 288 -0.42 -16.63 -9.48
CA SER A 288 0.23 -15.79 -8.45
C SER A 288 1.71 -16.13 -8.22
N LEU A 289 2.14 -17.32 -8.66
CA LEU A 289 3.53 -17.78 -8.57
C LEU A 289 4.31 -17.53 -9.86
N GLU A 290 3.63 -17.13 -10.92
CA GLU A 290 4.24 -16.72 -12.19
C GLU A 290 4.63 -15.25 -12.15
N THR A 291 5.45 -14.84 -13.12
CA THR A 291 5.72 -13.42 -13.35
C THR A 291 4.44 -12.70 -13.77
N TYR A 292 4.32 -11.43 -13.39
CA TYR A 292 3.18 -10.60 -13.75
C TYR A 292 3.65 -9.34 -14.47
N SER A 293 2.85 -8.88 -15.42
CA SER A 293 3.09 -7.59 -16.07
C SER A 293 2.61 -6.46 -15.17
N ARG A 294 3.48 -5.48 -14.92
CA ARG A 294 3.12 -4.25 -14.22
C ARG A 294 2.63 -3.25 -15.25
N ARG A 295 1.41 -2.74 -15.06
CA ARG A 295 0.89 -1.62 -15.84
C ARG A 295 1.33 -0.32 -15.19
N ASP A 296 1.97 0.53 -15.97
CA ASP A 296 2.22 1.91 -15.57
C ASP A 296 0.98 2.76 -15.89
N TRP A 297 0.49 3.47 -14.89
CA TRP A 297 -0.67 4.34 -14.99
C TRP A 297 -0.28 5.82 -15.05
N SER A 298 1.01 6.15 -14.91
CA SER A 298 1.51 7.52 -14.91
C SER A 298 1.23 8.28 -16.21
N GLN A 299 1.13 7.55 -17.31
CA GLN A 299 0.93 8.08 -18.67
C GLN A 299 -0.54 8.40 -19.00
N MET A 300 -1.49 7.96 -18.18
CA MET A 300 -2.92 8.27 -18.38
C MET A 300 -3.20 9.67 -17.84
N PRO A 301 -4.04 10.51 -18.47
CA PRO A 301 -4.54 11.74 -17.83
C PRO A 301 -5.35 11.42 -16.56
N VAL A 302 -5.59 12.44 -15.72
CA VAL A 302 -6.63 12.31 -14.68
C VAL A 302 -7.98 12.03 -15.36
N ASN A 303 -8.77 11.11 -14.80
CA ASN A 303 -9.94 10.54 -15.46
C ASN A 303 -9.63 9.75 -16.75
N GLY A 304 -8.37 9.38 -17.00
CA GLY A 304 -8.03 8.57 -18.16
C GLY A 304 -8.73 7.21 -18.13
N CYS A 305 -8.70 6.49 -17.01
CA CYS A 305 -9.37 5.20 -16.89
C CYS A 305 -9.94 4.99 -15.50
N TRP A 306 -11.25 4.81 -15.42
CA TRP A 306 -11.94 4.47 -14.18
C TRP A 306 -12.14 2.97 -14.06
N ILE A 307 -11.85 2.43 -12.89
CA ILE A 307 -11.96 1.01 -12.57
C ILE A 307 -13.09 0.84 -11.55
N CYS A 308 -14.00 -0.07 -11.83
CA CYS A 308 -15.17 -0.31 -10.99
C CYS A 308 -15.25 -1.78 -10.57
N ASP A 309 -15.64 -1.99 -9.30
CA ASP A 309 -15.90 -3.33 -8.77
C ASP A 309 -16.90 -3.28 -7.61
N GLY A 310 -17.70 -4.34 -7.48
CA GLY A 310 -18.69 -4.54 -6.43
C GLY A 310 -18.22 -5.55 -5.40
N LYS A 311 -18.52 -5.31 -4.12
CA LYS A 311 -18.25 -6.25 -3.03
C LYS A 311 -19.34 -6.20 -1.98
N SER A 312 -19.83 -7.37 -1.57
CA SER A 312 -20.70 -7.49 -0.39
C SER A 312 -20.00 -7.00 0.87
N LEU A 313 -20.71 -6.20 1.68
CA LEU A 313 -20.18 -5.74 2.96
C LEU A 313 -20.21 -6.89 3.98
N ASN A 314 -19.17 -7.01 4.80
CA ASN A 314 -19.14 -7.99 5.89
C ASN A 314 -19.96 -7.48 7.11
N MET A 315 -21.23 -7.15 6.89
CA MET A 315 -22.15 -6.68 7.91
C MET A 315 -23.63 -6.90 7.50
N LYS A 316 -24.54 -6.60 8.42
CA LYS A 316 -25.99 -6.56 8.17
C LYS A 316 -26.51 -5.12 8.23
N VAL A 317 -27.41 -4.77 7.32
CA VAL A 317 -28.07 -3.46 7.21
C VAL A 317 -29.57 -3.68 7.10
N ARG A 318 -30.36 -2.72 7.56
CA ARG A 318 -31.82 -2.78 7.47
C ARG A 318 -32.28 -2.44 6.06
N HIS A 319 -33.09 -3.30 5.46
CA HIS A 319 -33.63 -3.05 4.12
C HIS A 319 -34.63 -1.86 4.14
N PRO A 320 -34.52 -0.86 3.24
CA PRO A 320 -35.40 0.31 3.25
C PRO A 320 -36.90 -0.03 3.17
N VAL A 321 -37.25 -0.98 2.28
CA VAL A 321 -38.65 -1.40 2.06
C VAL A 321 -39.09 -2.52 3.01
N SER A 322 -38.46 -3.70 2.97
CA SER A 322 -38.92 -4.85 3.77
C SER A 322 -38.59 -4.75 5.26
N ARG A 323 -37.69 -3.84 5.66
CA ARG A 323 -37.16 -3.69 7.03
C ARG A 323 -36.40 -4.90 7.57
N SER A 324 -36.31 -6.01 6.82
CA SER A 324 -35.53 -7.18 7.18
C SER A 324 -34.02 -6.89 7.13
N PRO A 325 -33.22 -7.45 8.05
CA PRO A 325 -31.76 -7.37 7.98
C PRO A 325 -31.22 -8.16 6.79
N PHE A 326 -30.32 -7.56 6.01
CA PHE A 326 -29.69 -8.21 4.87
C PHE A 326 -28.25 -7.70 4.68
N THR A 327 -27.50 -8.30 3.76
CA THR A 327 -26.13 -7.90 3.45
C THR A 327 -26.13 -7.12 2.13
N PRO A 328 -25.85 -5.81 2.14
CA PRO A 328 -25.81 -5.02 0.91
C PRO A 328 -24.48 -5.17 0.18
N GLU A 329 -24.47 -4.71 -1.06
CA GLU A 329 -23.29 -4.67 -1.90
C GLU A 329 -22.85 -3.23 -2.14
N LEU A 330 -21.56 -2.97 -1.90
CA LEU A 330 -20.92 -1.69 -2.14
C LEU A 330 -20.13 -1.78 -3.44
N THR A 331 -20.47 -0.93 -4.40
CA THR A 331 -19.68 -0.72 -5.62
C THR A 331 -18.85 0.54 -5.45
N LEU A 332 -17.58 0.46 -5.81
CA LEU A 332 -16.63 1.59 -5.78
C LEU A 332 -16.08 1.84 -7.19
N ILE A 333 -15.86 3.11 -7.52
CA ILE A 333 -15.21 3.55 -8.75
C ILE A 333 -13.97 4.35 -8.38
N ILE A 334 -12.81 3.93 -8.88
CA ILE A 334 -11.51 4.56 -8.62
C ILE A 334 -10.83 4.96 -9.92
N ASP A 335 -10.21 6.14 -9.92
CA ASP A 335 -9.37 6.59 -11.02
C ASP A 335 -8.02 5.86 -11.04
N GLY A 336 -7.67 5.31 -12.20
CA GLY A 336 -6.50 4.48 -12.42
C GLY A 336 -5.18 5.24 -12.28
N ARG A 337 -5.15 6.56 -12.51
CA ARG A 337 -3.93 7.37 -12.35
C ARG A 337 -3.78 7.87 -10.92
N SER A 338 -4.77 8.61 -10.45
CA SER A 338 -4.71 9.35 -9.19
C SER A 338 -5.02 8.52 -7.95
N ARG A 339 -5.60 7.32 -8.11
CA ARG A 339 -6.16 6.50 -7.03
C ARG A 339 -7.33 7.18 -6.31
N PHE A 340 -7.86 8.27 -6.86
CA PHE A 340 -8.99 8.99 -6.29
C PHE A 340 -10.28 8.19 -6.50
N VAL A 341 -11.05 7.99 -5.44
CA VAL A 341 -12.37 7.36 -5.52
C VAL A 341 -13.37 8.41 -5.98
N VAL A 342 -13.83 8.25 -7.22
CA VAL A 342 -14.71 9.22 -7.91
C VAL A 342 -16.20 8.94 -7.65
N GLY A 343 -16.54 7.75 -7.16
CA GLY A 343 -17.94 7.44 -6.87
C GLY A 343 -18.11 6.08 -6.24
N PHE A 344 -19.30 5.87 -5.69
CA PHE A 344 -19.72 4.58 -5.15
C PHE A 344 -21.19 4.32 -5.46
N SER A 345 -21.75 3.19 -5.04
CA SER A 345 -23.19 2.96 -4.87
C SER A 345 -23.41 1.85 -3.86
N LEU A 346 -24.53 1.89 -3.13
CA LEU A 346 -24.96 0.80 -2.26
C LEU A 346 -26.20 0.15 -2.87
N SER A 347 -26.19 -1.16 -3.09
CA SER A 347 -27.30 -1.90 -3.71
C SER A 347 -27.79 -3.07 -2.85
N TYR A 348 -29.03 -3.50 -3.12
CA TYR A 348 -29.66 -4.62 -2.39
C TYR A 348 -29.05 -5.98 -2.74
N SER A 349 -28.54 -6.11 -3.95
CA SER A 349 -27.86 -7.28 -4.51
C SER A 349 -26.96 -6.83 -5.66
N GLU A 350 -26.15 -7.75 -6.19
CA GLU A 350 -25.36 -7.53 -7.41
C GLU A 350 -26.32 -7.18 -8.55
N ASN A 351 -26.35 -5.91 -8.94
CA ASN A 351 -27.30 -5.42 -9.94
C ASN A 351 -26.68 -4.25 -10.70
N GLN A 352 -26.78 -4.28 -12.02
CA GLN A 352 -26.30 -3.24 -12.94
C GLN A 352 -26.76 -1.83 -12.58
N ARG A 353 -27.91 -1.71 -11.92
CA ARG A 353 -28.46 -0.42 -11.46
C ARG A 353 -27.54 0.30 -10.47
N GLY A 354 -26.89 -0.42 -9.55
CA GLY A 354 -25.94 0.20 -8.62
C GLY A 354 -24.74 0.76 -9.37
N VAL A 355 -24.20 -0.02 -10.31
CA VAL A 355 -23.07 0.39 -11.14
C VAL A 355 -23.39 1.65 -11.95
N SER A 356 -24.56 1.74 -12.58
CA SER A 356 -24.95 2.94 -13.34
C SER A 356 -25.17 4.16 -12.45
N GLU A 357 -25.77 4.01 -11.27
CA GLU A 357 -25.92 5.09 -10.28
C GLU A 357 -24.56 5.63 -9.81
N ALA A 358 -23.59 4.73 -9.58
CA ALA A 358 -22.23 5.12 -9.24
C ALA A 358 -21.57 5.96 -10.34
N TYR A 359 -21.67 5.53 -11.61
CA TYR A 359 -21.11 6.27 -12.74
C TYR A 359 -21.81 7.59 -12.98
N ARG A 360 -23.14 7.65 -12.89
CA ARG A 360 -23.90 8.90 -13.04
C ARG A 360 -23.42 9.95 -12.05
N TYR A 361 -23.34 9.58 -10.77
CA TYR A 361 -22.84 10.47 -9.72
C TYR A 361 -21.39 10.90 -9.98
N ALA A 362 -20.52 9.96 -10.31
CA ALA A 362 -19.12 10.24 -10.57
C ALA A 362 -18.92 11.17 -11.77
N ILE A 363 -19.64 10.95 -12.88
CA ILE A 363 -19.56 11.77 -14.09
C ILE A 363 -20.13 13.16 -13.84
N ALA A 364 -21.25 13.27 -13.11
CA ALA A 364 -21.84 14.56 -12.77
C ALA A 364 -20.89 15.42 -11.91
N LYS A 365 -20.16 14.81 -10.97
CA LYS A 365 -19.29 15.54 -10.03
C LYS A 365 -17.88 15.78 -10.56
N TYR A 366 -17.30 14.80 -11.26
CA TYR A 366 -15.88 14.79 -11.61
C TYR A 366 -15.63 14.77 -13.13
N GLY A 367 -16.66 14.87 -13.96
CA GLY A 367 -16.56 14.81 -15.42
C GLY A 367 -16.37 13.38 -15.95
N LYS A 368 -16.40 13.22 -17.28
CA LYS A 368 -16.40 11.89 -17.91
C LYS A 368 -14.97 11.32 -18.03
N PRO A 369 -14.80 9.99 -17.89
CA PRO A 369 -13.52 9.35 -18.17
C PRO A 369 -13.35 9.01 -19.66
N LEU A 370 -12.11 8.78 -20.10
CA LEU A 370 -11.86 8.25 -21.45
C LEU A 370 -12.21 6.75 -21.54
N PHE A 371 -11.76 6.00 -20.54
CA PHE A 371 -11.97 4.55 -20.45
C PHE A 371 -12.68 4.16 -19.16
N VAL A 372 -13.55 3.16 -19.27
CA VAL A 372 -14.12 2.46 -18.12
C VAL A 372 -13.66 1.01 -18.16
N TYR A 373 -13.26 0.46 -17.02
CA TYR A 373 -12.83 -0.93 -16.90
C TYR A 373 -13.69 -1.67 -15.87
N THR A 374 -14.51 -2.62 -16.32
CA THR A 374 -15.31 -3.49 -15.45
C THR A 374 -15.01 -4.98 -15.67
N ASP A 375 -15.50 -5.81 -14.74
CA ASP A 375 -15.42 -7.26 -14.87
C ASP A 375 -16.41 -7.80 -15.90
N ASN A 376 -16.13 -9.01 -16.39
CA ASN A 376 -16.95 -9.81 -17.29
C ASN A 376 -17.89 -10.76 -16.51
N GLY A 377 -18.25 -10.39 -15.28
CA GLY A 377 -19.17 -11.15 -14.42
C GLY A 377 -20.57 -11.24 -15.04
N PRO A 378 -21.36 -12.28 -14.69
CA PRO A 378 -22.71 -12.45 -15.22
C PRO A 378 -23.64 -11.24 -14.95
N GLY A 379 -23.37 -10.45 -13.90
CA GLY A 379 -24.04 -9.19 -13.61
C GLY A 379 -23.71 -8.05 -14.59
N GLN A 380 -22.50 -7.99 -15.16
CA GLN A 380 -22.07 -6.93 -16.08
C GLN A 380 -22.27 -7.27 -17.56
N LYS A 381 -22.45 -8.56 -17.90
CA LYS A 381 -22.68 -9.04 -19.28
C LYS A 381 -24.03 -8.66 -19.91
N ASN A 382 -24.97 -8.07 -19.18
CA ASN A 382 -26.24 -7.69 -19.80
C ASN A 382 -26.07 -6.42 -20.61
N LYS A 383 -25.87 -6.59 -21.93
CA LYS A 383 -26.32 -5.85 -23.14
C LYS A 383 -26.78 -4.37 -23.08
N ARG A 384 -26.70 -3.63 -21.97
CA ARG A 384 -27.24 -2.27 -21.81
C ARG A 384 -26.15 -1.21 -21.72
N PHE A 385 -24.98 -1.50 -21.15
CA PHE A 385 -23.85 -0.57 -21.17
C PHE A 385 -23.15 -0.56 -22.54
N ASP A 386 -23.05 -1.73 -23.17
CA ASP A 386 -22.28 -1.98 -24.42
C ASP A 386 -23.15 -2.22 -25.66
N ALA A 387 -24.46 -2.03 -25.62
CA ALA A 387 -25.24 -2.11 -26.85
C ALA A 387 -24.85 -0.91 -27.72
N ASP A 388 -24.23 -1.17 -28.87
CA ASP A 388 -23.69 -0.19 -29.83
C ASP A 388 -24.67 0.93 -30.24
N ILE A 389 -25.98 0.77 -29.96
CA ILE A 389 -27.05 1.72 -30.29
C ILE A 389 -27.76 2.28 -29.04
N THR A 390 -27.69 1.62 -27.87
CA THR A 390 -28.43 2.02 -26.64
C THR A 390 -27.55 2.20 -25.40
N GLY A 391 -26.26 1.92 -25.50
CA GLY A 391 -25.25 2.10 -24.45
C GLY A 391 -25.02 3.57 -24.12
N ILE A 392 -24.95 3.90 -22.83
CA ILE A 392 -24.68 5.27 -22.37
C ILE A 392 -23.19 5.63 -22.52
N PHE A 393 -22.28 4.66 -22.34
CA PHE A 393 -20.85 4.92 -22.49
C PHE A 393 -20.48 5.29 -23.93
N PRO A 394 -20.88 4.54 -24.97
CA PRO A 394 -20.59 4.94 -26.36
C PRO A 394 -21.19 6.31 -26.72
N ARG A 395 -22.42 6.61 -26.27
CA ARG A 395 -23.08 7.92 -26.51
C ARG A 395 -22.37 9.09 -25.83
N ALA A 396 -21.79 8.86 -24.65
CA ALA A 396 -20.99 9.85 -23.94
C ALA A 396 -19.54 9.93 -24.45
N GLY A 397 -19.16 9.12 -25.45
CA GLY A 397 -17.78 9.03 -25.95
C GLY A 397 -16.81 8.30 -25.01
N ILE A 398 -17.33 7.43 -24.12
CA ILE A 398 -16.57 6.67 -23.14
C ILE A 398 -16.34 5.25 -23.68
N THR A 399 -15.09 4.81 -23.72
CA THR A 399 -14.74 3.46 -24.18
C THR A 399 -14.81 2.46 -23.03
N HIS A 400 -15.64 1.43 -23.15
CA HIS A 400 -15.72 0.36 -22.16
C HIS A 400 -14.79 -0.80 -22.48
N MET A 401 -13.94 -1.14 -21.51
CA MET A 401 -12.99 -2.24 -21.57
C MET A 401 -13.42 -3.34 -20.59
N THR A 402 -13.50 -4.58 -21.05
CA THR A 402 -13.80 -5.73 -20.18
C THR A 402 -12.55 -6.60 -19.96
N GLY A 403 -12.43 -7.16 -18.75
CA GLY A 403 -11.31 -8.04 -18.43
C GLY A 403 -11.36 -9.38 -19.16
N ILE A 404 -10.21 -9.91 -19.60
CA ILE A 404 -10.12 -11.28 -20.12
C ILE A 404 -10.53 -12.24 -18.99
N PRO A 405 -11.52 -13.14 -19.20
CA PRO A 405 -11.93 -14.11 -18.19
C PRO A 405 -10.73 -14.84 -17.59
N GLY A 406 -10.61 -14.77 -16.27
CA GLY A 406 -9.53 -15.43 -15.54
C GLY A 406 -8.18 -14.69 -15.57
N ASN A 407 -8.09 -13.40 -15.93
CA ASN A 407 -6.87 -12.59 -15.75
C ASN A 407 -7.00 -11.56 -14.60
N PRO A 408 -6.73 -11.94 -13.33
CA PRO A 408 -6.92 -11.07 -12.16
C PRO A 408 -5.95 -9.88 -12.09
N GLN A 409 -4.85 -9.88 -12.85
CA GLN A 409 -3.76 -8.91 -12.65
C GLN A 409 -4.13 -7.47 -13.06
N ALA A 410 -5.10 -7.29 -13.94
CA ALA A 410 -5.55 -5.97 -14.38
C ALA A 410 -6.42 -5.24 -13.34
N ARG A 411 -6.89 -5.92 -12.29
CA ARG A 411 -7.84 -5.41 -11.28
C ARG A 411 -7.22 -5.18 -9.89
N GLY A 412 -5.91 -5.38 -9.75
CA GLY A 412 -5.24 -5.28 -8.45
C GLY A 412 -5.37 -3.93 -7.73
N ILE A 413 -5.76 -2.86 -8.44
CA ILE A 413 -6.06 -1.55 -7.83
C ILE A 413 -7.36 -1.61 -7.05
N ILE A 414 -8.47 -1.95 -7.71
CA ILE A 414 -9.80 -1.98 -7.09
C ILE A 414 -9.91 -3.13 -6.09
N GLU A 415 -9.26 -4.28 -6.33
CA GLU A 415 -9.20 -5.39 -5.36
C GLU A 415 -8.57 -4.97 -4.03
N ARG A 416 -7.51 -4.14 -4.07
CA ARG A 416 -6.91 -3.60 -2.84
C ARG A 416 -7.84 -2.59 -2.17
N LEU A 417 -8.47 -1.69 -2.93
CA LEU A 417 -9.44 -0.74 -2.38
C LEU A 417 -10.60 -1.46 -1.67
N ASN A 418 -11.10 -2.53 -2.29
CA ASN A 418 -12.13 -3.42 -1.77
C ASN A 418 -11.70 -4.19 -0.50
N GLY A 419 -10.40 -4.22 -0.18
CA GLY A 419 -9.86 -4.69 1.08
C GLY A 419 -9.69 -3.60 2.15
N VAL A 420 -9.84 -2.32 1.80
CA VAL A 420 -9.61 -1.16 2.68
C VAL A 420 -10.94 -0.51 3.08
N ILE A 421 -11.63 0.16 2.15
CA ILE A 421 -12.83 0.96 2.45
C ILE A 421 -13.96 0.07 3.02
N PRO A 422 -14.38 -1.04 2.35
CA PRO A 422 -15.44 -1.89 2.88
C PRO A 422 -15.11 -2.50 4.25
N TYR A 423 -13.83 -2.77 4.51
CA TYR A 423 -13.38 -3.35 5.77
C TYR A 423 -13.48 -2.33 6.92
N ARG A 424 -12.93 -1.12 6.73
CA ARG A 424 -12.97 -0.05 7.74
C ARG A 424 -14.39 0.41 8.03
N LEU A 425 -15.18 0.64 6.96
CA LEU A 425 -16.60 0.97 7.06
C LEU A 425 -17.34 -0.05 7.92
N ALA A 426 -17.22 -1.34 7.60
CA ALA A 426 -18.01 -2.37 8.26
C ALA A 426 -17.65 -2.51 9.76
N GLN A 427 -16.40 -2.23 10.15
CA GLN A 427 -15.96 -2.24 11.56
C GLN A 427 -16.63 -1.15 12.42
N ARG A 428 -17.17 -0.09 11.82
CA ARG A 428 -17.90 0.97 12.55
C ARG A 428 -19.24 0.47 13.10
N PHE A 429 -19.77 -0.65 12.60
CA PHE A 429 -21.11 -1.13 12.91
C PHE A 429 -21.12 -2.40 13.78
N ALA A 430 -22.11 -2.51 14.66
CA ALA A 430 -22.27 -3.64 15.57
C ALA A 430 -22.53 -4.98 14.86
N THR A 431 -23.02 -4.94 13.62
CA THR A 431 -23.35 -6.11 12.80
C THR A 431 -22.16 -6.66 12.00
N TYR A 432 -20.96 -6.13 12.21
CA TYR A 432 -19.73 -6.57 11.55
C TYR A 432 -19.47 -8.07 11.72
N ASN A 433 -19.30 -8.81 10.62
CA ASN A 433 -19.07 -10.26 10.63
C ASN A 433 -17.78 -10.68 9.90
N GLY A 434 -16.85 -9.74 9.69
CA GLY A 434 -15.60 -9.98 8.96
C GLY A 434 -14.43 -10.48 9.83
N ARG A 435 -13.23 -10.41 9.24
CA ARG A 435 -11.98 -10.88 9.85
C ARG A 435 -11.67 -10.15 11.16
N GLY A 436 -11.45 -10.92 12.23
CA GLY A 436 -11.08 -10.41 13.55
C GLY A 436 -12.28 -10.27 14.51
N ALA A 437 -13.50 -10.50 14.04
CA ALA A 437 -14.68 -10.52 14.90
C ALA A 437 -14.77 -11.83 15.71
N ASP A 438 -15.27 -11.73 16.95
CA ASP A 438 -15.55 -12.85 17.84
C ASP A 438 -16.66 -13.75 17.24
N GLN A 439 -16.27 -14.96 16.85
CA GLN A 439 -17.15 -15.90 16.16
C GLN A 439 -18.31 -16.40 17.04
N ASP A 440 -18.11 -16.53 18.35
CA ASP A 440 -19.15 -17.06 19.23
C ASP A 440 -20.20 -15.99 19.54
N ARG A 441 -19.76 -14.74 19.75
CA ARG A 441 -20.66 -13.58 19.80
C ARG A 441 -21.46 -13.45 18.51
N LEU A 442 -20.84 -13.62 17.34
CA LEU A 442 -21.52 -13.50 16.05
C LEU A 442 -22.56 -14.58 15.79
N LYS A 443 -22.27 -15.83 16.13
CA LYS A 443 -23.25 -16.93 16.03
C LYS A 443 -24.46 -16.64 16.91
N LEU A 444 -24.23 -16.18 18.14
CA LEU A 444 -25.29 -15.83 19.07
C LEU A 444 -26.11 -14.64 18.58
N PHE A 445 -25.44 -13.59 18.10
CA PHE A 445 -26.07 -12.41 17.53
C PHE A 445 -26.94 -12.76 16.31
N SER A 446 -26.37 -13.50 15.35
CA SER A 446 -27.08 -13.91 14.12
C SER A 446 -28.30 -14.76 14.44
N ARG A 447 -28.18 -15.72 15.38
CA ARG A 447 -29.33 -16.54 15.82
C ARG A 447 -30.46 -15.71 16.42
N VAL A 448 -30.13 -14.71 17.24
CA VAL A 448 -31.15 -13.82 17.84
C VAL A 448 -31.74 -12.88 16.78
N LEU A 449 -30.93 -12.40 15.84
CA LEU A 449 -31.37 -11.55 14.74
C LEU A 449 -32.35 -12.29 13.82
N ASP A 450 -32.02 -13.52 13.41
CA ASP A 450 -32.91 -14.35 12.59
C ASP A 450 -34.21 -14.68 13.32
N SER A 451 -34.14 -14.93 14.64
CA SER A 451 -35.32 -15.12 15.48
C SER A 451 -36.20 -13.87 15.54
N ALA A 452 -35.59 -12.69 15.65
CA ALA A 452 -36.29 -11.41 15.69
C ALA A 452 -36.96 -11.09 14.35
N ASP A 453 -36.26 -11.28 13.22
CA ASP A 453 -36.80 -11.07 11.88
C ASP A 453 -37.98 -12.01 11.59
N ASN A 454 -37.87 -13.29 11.98
CA ASN A 454 -38.97 -14.25 11.85
C ASN A 454 -40.19 -13.88 12.71
N ALA A 455 -39.97 -13.43 13.95
CA ALA A 455 -41.06 -12.97 14.82
C ALA A 455 -41.77 -11.73 14.23
N ALA A 456 -41.00 -10.77 13.70
CA ALA A 456 -41.53 -9.57 13.05
C ALA A 456 -42.36 -9.91 11.80
N LYS A 457 -41.89 -10.82 10.93
CA LYS A 457 -42.64 -11.30 9.76
C LYS A 457 -43.95 -12.00 10.12
N GLN A 458 -44.02 -12.61 11.29
CA GLN A 458 -45.23 -13.26 11.82
C GLN A 458 -46.10 -12.31 12.67
N PHE A 459 -45.78 -11.01 12.71
CA PHE A 459 -46.48 -10.00 13.53
C PHE A 459 -46.54 -10.36 15.02
N LYS A 460 -45.54 -11.08 15.53
CA LYS A 460 -45.44 -11.45 16.96
C LYS A 460 -44.72 -10.36 17.74
N PRO A 461 -45.10 -10.12 19.02
CA PRO A 461 -44.39 -9.18 19.87
C PRO A 461 -42.94 -9.64 20.10
N LEU A 462 -42.00 -8.72 19.93
CA LEU A 462 -40.57 -8.98 20.11
C LEU A 462 -40.19 -8.93 21.60
N ASP A 463 -39.41 -9.91 22.05
CA ASP A 463 -38.79 -9.90 23.37
C ASP A 463 -37.71 -8.80 23.48
N LYS A 464 -37.37 -8.40 24.71
CA LYS A 464 -36.34 -7.39 25.02
C LYS A 464 -35.03 -7.67 24.30
N ARG A 465 -34.59 -8.93 24.28
CA ARG A 465 -33.34 -9.34 23.64
C ARG A 465 -33.41 -9.25 22.11
N GLN A 466 -34.55 -9.60 21.52
CA GLN A 466 -34.77 -9.49 20.08
C GLN A 466 -34.81 -8.03 19.63
N ARG A 467 -35.50 -7.18 20.39
CA ARG A 467 -35.56 -5.73 20.13
C ARG A 467 -34.17 -5.09 20.19
N ALA A 468 -33.41 -5.37 21.25
CA ALA A 468 -32.05 -4.83 21.42
C ALA A 468 -31.08 -5.24 20.30
N VAL A 469 -31.24 -6.43 19.69
CA VAL A 469 -30.42 -6.87 18.55
C VAL A 469 -30.88 -6.21 17.25
N LEU A 470 -32.19 -6.07 17.04
CA LEU A 470 -32.71 -5.32 15.89
C LEU A 470 -32.28 -3.85 15.94
N ASP A 471 -32.30 -3.20 17.10
CA ASP A 471 -31.89 -1.79 17.25
C ASP A 471 -30.40 -1.57 16.92
N GLN A 472 -29.57 -2.62 16.98
CA GLN A 472 -28.16 -2.56 16.58
C GLN A 472 -27.94 -2.69 15.07
N VAL A 473 -28.98 -3.03 14.29
CA VAL A 473 -28.87 -3.09 12.82
C VAL A 473 -28.94 -1.67 12.26
N PRO A 474 -27.89 -1.18 11.58
CA PRO A 474 -27.86 0.18 11.05
C PRO A 474 -28.94 0.40 9.99
N GLU A 475 -29.44 1.63 9.93
CA GLU A 475 -30.36 2.07 8.87
C GLU A 475 -29.58 2.30 7.56
N TRP A 476 -30.31 2.27 6.45
CA TRP A 476 -29.72 2.40 5.12
C TRP A 476 -29.00 3.73 4.90
N ASP A 477 -29.63 4.83 5.31
CA ASP A 477 -29.11 6.19 5.11
C ASP A 477 -27.87 6.45 5.98
N ASP A 478 -27.84 5.92 7.22
CA ASP A 478 -26.66 5.97 8.08
C ASP A 478 -25.44 5.30 7.43
N VAL A 479 -25.68 4.17 6.73
CA VAL A 479 -24.61 3.46 6.02
C VAL A 479 -24.15 4.23 4.80
N ILE A 480 -25.06 4.85 4.03
CA ILE A 480 -24.69 5.72 2.89
C ILE A 480 -23.83 6.88 3.36
N GLN A 481 -24.22 7.55 4.46
CA GLN A 481 -23.43 8.63 5.04
C GLN A 481 -22.05 8.15 5.48
N ALA A 482 -21.99 7.02 6.19
CA ALA A 482 -20.72 6.45 6.64
C ALA A 482 -19.80 6.04 5.47
N ILE A 483 -20.37 5.61 4.33
CA ILE A 483 -19.60 5.35 3.12
C ILE A 483 -19.00 6.64 2.56
N GLN A 484 -19.79 7.71 2.49
CA GLN A 484 -19.32 9.01 2.01
C GLN A 484 -18.15 9.51 2.86
N GLU A 485 -18.28 9.47 4.19
CA GLU A 485 -17.22 9.85 5.13
C GLU A 485 -15.93 9.01 4.94
N GLU A 486 -16.05 7.70 4.75
CA GLU A 486 -14.88 6.82 4.56
C GLU A 486 -14.21 7.04 3.19
N VAL A 487 -15.00 7.37 2.15
CA VAL A 487 -14.49 7.73 0.84
C VAL A 487 -13.75 9.06 0.88
N ASP A 488 -14.30 10.05 1.57
CA ASP A 488 -13.67 11.36 1.74
C ASP A 488 -12.38 11.25 2.56
N ASP A 489 -12.40 10.51 3.68
CA ASP A 489 -11.17 10.24 4.46
C ASP A 489 -10.10 9.52 3.64
N TYR A 490 -10.50 8.52 2.84
CA TYR A 490 -9.59 7.84 1.94
C TYR A 490 -8.97 8.79 0.91
N ASN A 491 -9.78 9.64 0.29
CA ASN A 491 -9.30 10.56 -0.74
C ASN A 491 -8.39 11.66 -0.17
N GLU A 492 -8.73 12.20 1.00
CA GLU A 492 -8.06 13.37 1.58
C GLU A 492 -6.84 13.00 2.41
N HIS A 493 -6.92 11.93 3.22
CA HIS A 493 -5.93 11.64 4.27
C HIS A 493 -5.12 10.36 4.05
N HIS A 494 -5.54 9.45 3.18
CA HIS A 494 -4.84 8.18 3.01
C HIS A 494 -3.50 8.32 2.29
N GLU A 495 -2.40 8.05 3.00
CA GLU A 495 -1.05 7.92 2.41
C GLU A 495 -0.96 6.71 1.46
N HIS A 496 -1.13 6.96 0.16
CA HIS A 496 -1.20 5.87 -0.82
C HIS A 496 0.19 5.48 -1.33
N SER A 497 0.67 4.29 -0.94
CA SER A 497 2.04 3.80 -1.25
C SER A 497 2.42 3.73 -2.74
N SER A 498 1.45 3.75 -3.66
CA SER A 498 1.70 3.81 -5.11
C SER A 498 1.85 5.21 -5.69
N LEU A 499 1.63 6.26 -4.88
CA LEU A 499 1.73 7.65 -5.30
C LEU A 499 3.12 8.20 -4.94
N PRO A 500 3.55 9.32 -5.52
CA PRO A 500 4.84 9.92 -5.18
C PRO A 500 4.94 10.28 -3.70
N LYS A 501 6.18 10.37 -3.22
CA LYS A 501 6.46 10.88 -1.87
C LYS A 501 6.80 12.36 -1.93
N PHE A 502 6.28 13.11 -0.95
CA PHE A 502 6.68 14.47 -0.67
C PHE A 502 7.09 14.55 0.81
N GLN A 503 8.28 15.07 1.09
CA GLN A 503 8.85 15.16 2.45
C GLN A 503 8.80 13.83 3.25
N GLY A 504 9.04 12.71 2.56
CA GLY A 504 9.11 11.37 3.17
C GLY A 504 7.76 10.64 3.35
N LYS A 505 6.63 11.34 3.19
CA LYS A 505 5.27 10.78 3.24
C LYS A 505 4.70 10.56 1.85
N TYR A 506 3.80 9.59 1.71
CA TYR A 506 3.09 9.39 0.44
C TYR A 506 1.99 10.44 0.30
N LEU A 507 1.75 10.93 -0.92
CA LEU A 507 0.64 11.84 -1.18
C LEU A 507 -0.71 11.10 -1.02
N SER A 508 -1.74 11.83 -0.61
CA SER A 508 -3.12 11.36 -0.69
C SER A 508 -3.65 11.45 -2.12
N PRO A 509 -4.67 10.64 -2.46
CA PRO A 509 -5.28 10.69 -3.79
C PRO A 509 -5.74 12.09 -4.21
N ALA A 510 -6.34 12.87 -3.31
CA ALA A 510 -6.81 14.23 -3.58
C ALA A 510 -5.65 15.17 -3.90
N VAL A 511 -4.62 15.21 -3.04
CA VAL A 511 -3.46 16.09 -3.23
C VAL A 511 -2.71 15.74 -4.53
N TYR A 512 -2.56 14.46 -4.83
CA TYR A 512 -1.90 14.05 -6.07
C TYR A 512 -2.75 14.38 -7.31
N ARG A 513 -4.08 14.20 -7.26
CA ARG A 513 -4.98 14.59 -8.34
C ARG A 513 -4.86 16.08 -8.64
N GLU A 514 -4.92 16.92 -7.62
CA GLU A 514 -4.79 18.37 -7.74
C GLU A 514 -3.42 18.75 -8.34
N ALA A 515 -2.33 18.15 -7.85
CA ALA A 515 -0.99 18.41 -8.37
C ALA A 515 -0.83 18.05 -9.85
N VAL A 516 -1.43 16.94 -10.30
CA VAL A 516 -1.40 16.55 -11.72
C VAL A 516 -2.21 17.52 -12.58
N LEU A 517 -3.43 17.87 -12.16
CA LEU A 517 -4.28 18.82 -12.89
C LEU A 517 -3.63 20.21 -12.98
N ALA A 518 -2.93 20.65 -11.93
CA ALA A 518 -2.22 21.93 -11.92
C ALA A 518 -1.04 21.97 -12.91
N VAL A 519 -0.40 20.83 -13.19
CA VAL A 519 0.77 20.73 -14.08
C VAL A 519 0.35 20.47 -15.53
N GLU A 520 -0.60 19.57 -15.74
CA GLU A 520 -0.98 19.10 -17.08
C GLU A 520 -2.22 19.78 -17.65
N GLY A 521 -2.97 20.51 -16.82
CA GLY A 521 -4.23 21.13 -17.18
C GLY A 521 -5.43 20.25 -16.87
N ASP A 522 -6.60 20.90 -16.80
CA ASP A 522 -7.90 20.26 -16.60
C ASP A 522 -8.66 20.23 -17.93
N GLU A 523 -8.34 19.24 -18.77
CA GLU A 523 -9.04 18.96 -20.02
C GLU A 523 -10.21 17.97 -19.82
N ILE A 524 -10.72 17.85 -18.59
CA ILE A 524 -11.83 16.94 -18.30
C ILE A 524 -13.12 17.48 -18.92
N GLU A 525 -13.77 16.66 -19.73
CA GLU A 525 -15.06 17.02 -20.32
C GLU A 525 -16.21 16.71 -19.35
N TYR A 526 -17.12 17.68 -19.19
CA TYR A 526 -18.30 17.58 -18.34
C TYR A 526 -19.55 17.46 -19.21
N LEU A 527 -20.46 16.58 -18.82
CA LEU A 527 -21.75 16.47 -19.47
C LEU A 527 -22.66 17.63 -19.05
N THR A 528 -23.43 18.14 -19.99
CA THR A 528 -24.47 19.14 -19.73
C THR A 528 -25.59 18.56 -18.86
N GLU A 529 -26.39 19.43 -18.23
CA GLU A 529 -27.53 18.99 -17.43
C GLU A 529 -28.51 18.12 -18.25
N ILE A 530 -28.67 18.42 -19.54
CA ILE A 530 -29.54 17.65 -20.45
C ILE A 530 -28.94 16.26 -20.71
N GLU A 531 -27.65 16.16 -21.00
CA GLU A 531 -26.99 14.88 -21.20
C GLU A 531 -27.02 14.03 -19.92
N LEU A 532 -26.77 14.65 -18.76
CA LEU A 532 -26.94 14.00 -17.46
C LEU A 532 -28.41 13.57 -17.25
N ARG A 533 -29.41 14.36 -17.65
CA ARG A 533 -30.83 13.97 -17.57
C ARG A 533 -31.12 12.71 -18.40
N GLU A 534 -30.51 12.61 -19.57
CA GLU A 534 -30.68 11.49 -20.51
C GLU A 534 -29.74 10.30 -20.21
N MET A 535 -28.84 10.43 -19.24
CA MET A 535 -28.12 9.29 -18.65
C MET A 535 -29.07 8.38 -17.85
N PHE A 536 -28.63 7.15 -17.58
CA PHE A 536 -29.42 6.14 -16.87
C PHE A 536 -29.92 6.70 -15.53
N MET A 537 -31.24 6.74 -15.38
CA MET A 537 -31.89 6.81 -14.08
C MET A 537 -32.83 5.62 -13.93
N PRO A 538 -32.96 5.05 -12.73
CA PRO A 538 -34.08 4.18 -12.40
C PRO A 538 -35.39 4.85 -12.76
N GLU A 539 -36.31 4.09 -13.36
CA GLU A 539 -37.63 4.59 -13.71
C GLU A 539 -38.74 3.67 -13.19
N GLU A 540 -39.82 4.28 -12.72
CA GLU A 540 -41.06 3.61 -12.33
C GLU A 540 -42.24 4.21 -13.10
N ILE A 541 -43.21 3.37 -13.45
CA ILE A 541 -44.46 3.85 -14.06
C ILE A 541 -45.38 4.28 -12.92
N ARG A 542 -45.82 5.54 -12.95
CA ARG A 542 -46.77 6.12 -12.00
C ARG A 542 -47.91 6.79 -12.74
N THR A 543 -49.04 6.94 -12.06
CA THR A 543 -50.19 7.68 -12.57
C THR A 543 -50.16 9.08 -11.99
N VAL A 544 -50.37 10.09 -12.81
CA VAL A 544 -50.48 11.48 -12.37
C VAL A 544 -51.85 11.72 -11.73
N ASP A 545 -51.88 12.38 -10.57
CA ASP A 545 -53.11 12.80 -9.91
C ASP A 545 -53.06 14.30 -9.60
N ARG A 546 -53.83 15.10 -10.34
CA ARG A 546 -54.05 16.54 -10.12
C ARG A 546 -52.78 17.36 -9.89
N GLY A 547 -51.74 17.09 -10.67
CA GLY A 547 -50.45 17.79 -10.53
C GLY A 547 -49.46 17.12 -9.59
N TYR A 548 -49.86 16.04 -8.92
CA TYR A 548 -49.06 15.26 -7.99
C TYR A 548 -48.64 13.90 -8.57
N ILE A 549 -47.51 13.40 -8.07
CA ILE A 549 -47.05 12.03 -8.26
C ILE A 549 -46.58 11.49 -6.92
N GLU A 550 -47.06 10.30 -6.58
CA GLU A 550 -46.56 9.52 -5.45
C GLU A 550 -45.47 8.54 -5.92
N LEU A 551 -44.29 8.66 -5.30
CA LEU A 551 -43.19 7.73 -5.51
C LEU A 551 -42.71 7.25 -4.14
N ARG A 552 -42.94 5.95 -3.86
CA ARG A 552 -42.71 5.30 -2.56
C ARG A 552 -43.53 5.97 -1.45
N THR A 553 -42.88 6.66 -0.52
CA THR A 553 -43.51 7.40 0.58
C THR A 553 -43.59 8.91 0.32
N ASN A 554 -43.03 9.38 -0.80
CA ASN A 554 -42.85 10.79 -1.09
C ASN A 554 -43.87 11.26 -2.12
N ILE A 555 -44.36 12.49 -1.93
CA ILE A 555 -45.32 13.14 -2.82
C ILE A 555 -44.62 14.32 -3.51
N TYR A 556 -44.62 14.29 -4.83
CA TYR A 556 -43.98 15.29 -5.68
C TYR A 556 -45.02 16.11 -6.42
N PHE A 557 -44.72 17.37 -6.68
CA PHE A 557 -45.63 18.28 -7.38
C PHE A 557 -44.92 19.00 -8.53
N ALA A 558 -45.65 19.17 -9.63
CA ALA A 558 -45.35 20.16 -10.65
C ALA A 558 -46.63 20.66 -11.33
N GLY A 559 -46.77 21.98 -11.50
CA GLY A 559 -47.94 22.56 -12.14
C GLY A 559 -48.18 22.04 -13.57
N ALA A 560 -47.12 21.73 -14.32
CA ALA A 560 -47.21 21.18 -15.67
C ALA A 560 -47.91 19.81 -15.74
N LEU A 561 -47.94 19.06 -14.64
CA LEU A 561 -48.57 17.73 -14.59
C LEU A 561 -50.10 17.79 -14.59
N ILE A 562 -50.71 18.95 -14.35
CA ILE A 562 -52.17 19.09 -14.40
C ILE A 562 -52.74 18.67 -15.75
N ASN A 563 -51.98 18.88 -16.83
CA ASN A 563 -52.36 18.55 -18.20
C ASN A 563 -52.27 17.04 -18.51
N TYR A 564 -51.75 16.25 -17.58
CA TYR A 564 -51.53 14.80 -17.73
C TYR A 564 -52.30 14.00 -16.67
N ASN A 565 -53.32 14.60 -16.05
CA ASN A 565 -54.09 13.99 -14.98
C ASN A 565 -54.73 12.66 -15.40
N GLY A 566 -54.49 11.59 -14.63
CA GLY A 566 -54.97 10.24 -14.92
C GLY A 566 -54.11 9.46 -15.93
N GLU A 567 -53.13 10.09 -16.56
CA GLU A 567 -52.22 9.40 -17.50
C GLU A 567 -51.09 8.66 -16.76
N LYS A 568 -50.62 7.57 -17.37
CA LYS A 568 -49.41 6.86 -16.93
C LYS A 568 -48.18 7.54 -17.49
N VAL A 569 -47.26 7.88 -16.61
CA VAL A 569 -45.98 8.52 -16.92
C VAL A 569 -44.82 7.68 -16.38
N ARG A 570 -43.65 7.83 -16.99
CA ARG A 570 -42.39 7.27 -16.51
C ARG A 570 -41.73 8.29 -15.59
N VAL A 571 -41.49 7.88 -14.34
CA VAL A 571 -40.87 8.70 -13.31
C VAL A 571 -39.44 8.23 -13.13
N ALA A 572 -38.50 9.04 -13.59
CA ALA A 572 -37.07 8.86 -13.35
C ALA A 572 -36.65 9.58 -12.07
N TYR A 573 -35.85 8.92 -11.25
CA TYR A 573 -35.44 9.48 -9.95
C TYR A 573 -33.99 9.13 -9.62
N ASP A 574 -33.35 9.95 -8.78
CA ASP A 574 -32.07 9.66 -8.16
C ASP A 574 -32.31 8.91 -6.84
N THR A 575 -31.58 7.83 -6.59
CA THR A 575 -31.67 7.07 -5.33
C THR A 575 -31.04 7.80 -4.15
N ARG A 576 -30.18 8.79 -4.42
CA ARG A 576 -29.45 9.59 -3.43
C ARG A 576 -30.10 10.95 -3.15
N ASN A 577 -30.84 11.48 -4.12
CA ASN A 577 -31.52 12.76 -3.98
C ASN A 577 -33.02 12.59 -4.26
N ALA A 578 -33.83 12.79 -3.23
CA ALA A 578 -35.28 12.71 -3.29
C ALA A 578 -35.95 14.09 -3.41
N GLU A 579 -35.21 15.18 -3.60
CA GLU A 579 -35.76 16.53 -3.71
C GLU A 579 -36.51 16.74 -5.04
N GLU A 580 -36.03 16.13 -6.12
CA GLU A 580 -36.65 16.25 -7.44
C GLU A 580 -36.72 14.91 -8.19
N ILE A 581 -37.76 14.78 -9.03
CA ILE A 581 -37.93 13.67 -9.96
C ILE A 581 -38.15 14.21 -11.38
N ILE A 582 -37.78 13.40 -12.38
CA ILE A 582 -37.95 13.72 -13.80
C ILE A 582 -39.11 12.91 -14.35
N ILE A 583 -40.04 13.58 -15.01
CA ILE A 583 -41.25 12.95 -15.51
C ILE A 583 -41.22 12.93 -17.04
N ARG A 584 -41.49 11.76 -17.59
CA ARG A 584 -41.51 11.49 -19.03
C ARG A 584 -42.82 10.84 -19.43
N LYS A 585 -43.21 11.05 -20.68
CA LYS A 585 -44.26 10.24 -21.33
C LYS A 585 -43.79 8.79 -21.51
N MET A 586 -44.72 7.90 -21.83
CA MET A 586 -44.41 6.48 -22.06
C MET A 586 -43.44 6.27 -23.24
N ASP A 587 -43.49 7.13 -24.25
CA ASP A 587 -42.58 7.18 -25.40
C ASP A 587 -41.19 7.75 -25.08
N GLY A 588 -40.98 8.28 -23.85
CA GLY A 588 -39.71 8.83 -23.38
C GLY A 588 -39.59 10.35 -23.47
N VAL A 589 -40.57 11.07 -24.03
CA VAL A 589 -40.53 12.53 -24.12
C VAL A 589 -40.55 13.16 -22.73
N PHE A 590 -39.61 14.08 -22.46
CA PHE A 590 -39.54 14.84 -21.22
C PHE A 590 -40.76 15.76 -21.05
N ILE A 591 -41.37 15.72 -19.86
CA ILE A 591 -42.50 16.58 -19.49
C ILE A 591 -42.00 17.73 -18.60
N CYS A 592 -41.55 17.41 -17.39
CA CYS A 592 -41.09 18.39 -16.41
C CYS A 592 -40.27 17.72 -15.30
N LYS A 593 -39.66 18.55 -14.45
CA LYS A 593 -39.19 18.14 -13.12
C LYS A 593 -40.31 18.37 -12.10
N ALA A 594 -40.47 17.47 -11.13
CA ALA A 594 -41.40 17.64 -10.01
C ALA A 594 -40.66 17.61 -8.68
N ILE A 595 -41.06 18.51 -7.78
CA ILE A 595 -40.35 18.80 -6.53
C ILE A 595 -41.08 18.12 -5.38
N TRP A 596 -40.33 17.49 -4.48
CA TRP A 596 -40.86 16.86 -3.28
C TRP A 596 -41.52 17.91 -2.38
N ASN A 597 -42.77 17.64 -1.97
CA ASN A 597 -43.59 18.58 -1.20
C ASN A 597 -43.69 19.99 -1.83
N GLY A 598 -43.49 20.10 -3.15
CA GLY A 598 -43.39 21.39 -3.86
C GLY A 598 -44.66 22.24 -3.86
N ASN A 599 -45.79 21.70 -3.39
CA ASN A 599 -47.05 22.42 -3.18
C ASN A 599 -47.66 22.08 -1.82
N VAL A 600 -46.81 22.03 -0.80
CA VAL A 600 -47.22 21.91 0.60
C VAL A 600 -47.07 23.28 1.26
N SER A 601 -48.19 23.88 1.67
CA SER A 601 -48.21 25.04 2.55
C SER A 601 -48.49 24.61 4.00
N VAL A 602 -48.00 25.38 4.96
CA VAL A 602 -48.33 25.17 6.37
C VAL A 602 -49.84 25.35 6.55
N ALA A 603 -50.51 24.41 7.21
CA ALA A 603 -51.97 24.38 7.33
C ALA A 603 -52.58 25.65 7.96
N VAL A 604 -51.79 26.35 8.77
CA VAL A 604 -52.12 27.66 9.33
C VAL A 604 -50.86 28.53 9.23
N PRO A 605 -50.92 29.75 8.65
CA PRO A 605 -49.80 30.68 8.65
C PRO A 605 -49.32 30.96 10.08
N VAL A 606 -48.00 31.07 10.28
CA VAL A 606 -47.41 31.30 11.62
C VAL A 606 -48.00 32.55 12.29
N SER A 607 -48.31 33.59 11.51
CA SER A 607 -48.99 34.80 12.00
C SER A 607 -50.38 34.54 12.59
N ASP A 608 -51.13 33.60 12.03
CA ASP A 608 -52.47 33.24 12.51
C ASP A 608 -52.40 32.36 13.74
N MET A 609 -51.38 31.49 13.84
CA MET A 609 -51.09 30.73 15.05
C MET A 609 -50.66 31.65 16.20
N ASP A 610 -49.79 32.62 15.93
CA ASP A 610 -49.32 33.60 16.92
C ASP A 610 -50.47 34.52 17.37
N ARG A 611 -51.33 34.97 16.45
CA ARG A 611 -52.55 35.72 16.77
C ARG A 611 -53.51 34.89 17.63
N ALA A 612 -53.74 33.62 17.30
CA ALA A 612 -54.58 32.73 18.09
C ALA A 612 -53.99 32.43 19.49
N GLN A 613 -52.66 32.32 19.61
CA GLN A 613 -51.98 32.17 20.89
C GLN A 613 -52.05 33.44 21.74
N GLU A 614 -51.89 34.62 21.14
CA GLU A 614 -52.02 35.91 21.81
C GLU A 614 -53.46 36.15 22.29
N GLU A 615 -54.47 35.88 21.45
CA GLU A 615 -55.87 35.92 21.86
C GLU A 615 -56.19 34.93 22.99
N ARG A 616 -55.54 33.76 23.00
CA ARG A 616 -55.67 32.79 24.10
C ARG A 616 -55.03 33.31 25.38
N ARG A 617 -53.87 33.96 25.28
CA ARG A 617 -53.15 34.61 26.39
C ARG A 617 -53.97 35.76 26.96
N GLN A 618 -54.56 36.61 26.12
CA GLN A 618 -55.46 37.69 26.52
C GLN A 618 -56.77 37.17 27.13
N ARG A 619 -57.35 36.09 26.61
CA ARG A 619 -58.52 35.43 27.24
C ARG A 619 -58.18 34.81 28.59
N ALA A 620 -56.97 34.29 28.77
CA ALA A 620 -56.50 33.82 30.08
C ALA A 620 -56.29 35.00 31.05
N HIS A 621 -55.61 36.07 30.60
CA HIS A 621 -55.40 37.29 31.38
C HIS A 621 -56.73 37.94 31.79
N LYS A 622 -57.69 38.09 30.88
CA LYS A 622 -59.04 38.61 31.17
C LYS A 622 -59.79 37.76 32.20
N ARG A 623 -59.62 36.44 32.19
CA ARG A 623 -60.23 35.54 33.20
C ARG A 623 -59.59 35.73 34.57
N VAL A 624 -58.27 35.83 34.63
CA VAL A 624 -57.55 36.09 35.89
C VAL A 624 -57.84 37.48 36.43
N SER A 625 -57.85 38.52 35.59
CA SER A 625 -58.15 39.89 35.99
C SER A 625 -59.61 40.05 36.43
N LYS A 626 -60.56 39.36 35.79
CA LYS A 626 -61.96 39.32 36.24
C LYS A 626 -62.06 38.68 37.62
N LYS A 627 -61.37 37.56 37.82
CA LYS A 627 -61.34 36.87 39.12
C LYS A 627 -60.66 37.71 40.21
N ALA A 628 -59.61 38.46 39.87
CA ALA A 628 -58.96 39.41 40.76
C ALA A 628 -59.89 40.57 41.15
N ARG A 629 -60.61 41.17 40.18
CA ARG A 629 -61.63 42.19 40.44
C ARG A 629 -62.78 41.68 41.31
N GLU A 630 -63.23 40.45 41.09
CA GLU A 630 -64.26 39.81 41.93
C GLU A 630 -63.76 39.62 43.37
N ILE A 631 -62.49 39.27 43.58
CA ILE A 631 -61.86 39.16 44.90
C ILE A 631 -61.69 40.54 45.57
N GLU A 632 -61.24 41.56 44.84
CA GLU A 632 -61.13 42.94 45.36
C GLU A 632 -62.50 43.54 45.69
N ALA A 633 -63.53 43.26 44.89
CA ALA A 633 -64.90 43.68 45.16
C ALA A 633 -65.50 42.99 46.40
N GLN A 634 -65.06 41.77 46.73
CA GLN A 634 -65.40 41.09 47.98
C GLN A 634 -64.64 41.64 49.21
N ALA A 635 -63.52 42.33 49.00
CA ALA A 635 -62.69 42.90 50.06
C ALA A 635 -63.11 44.32 50.50
N ASN A 636 -64.06 44.97 49.79
CA ASN A 636 -64.58 46.28 50.16
C ASN A 636 -65.98 46.16 50.81
N PRO A 637 -66.10 46.26 52.15
CA PRO A 637 -67.39 46.42 52.81
C PRO A 637 -67.96 47.82 52.54
N ALA A 638 -69.20 47.86 52.04
CA ALA A 638 -69.95 49.08 51.78
C ALA A 638 -70.19 49.90 53.05
N LEU A 639 -70.12 51.24 52.98
CA LEU A 639 -70.88 52.20 53.80
C LEU A 639 -70.89 53.61 53.16
N GLU A 640 -72.12 54.05 52.85
CA GLU A 640 -72.73 55.40 52.97
C GLU A 640 -71.96 56.70 52.61
N HIS A 641 -72.53 57.50 51.69
CA HIS A 641 -73.34 58.70 52.00
C HIS A 641 -73.78 59.42 50.69
N LYS A 642 -75.07 59.76 50.55
CA LYS A 642 -75.58 60.86 49.68
C LYS A 642 -75.77 62.09 50.57
N PRO A 643 -75.45 63.32 50.12
CA PRO A 643 -76.44 64.22 49.48
C PRO A 643 -75.75 65.10 48.39
N ASP A 644 -76.35 66.02 47.63
CA ASP A 644 -77.70 66.47 47.34
C ASP A 644 -77.69 67.08 45.92
N PHE A 645 -78.89 67.22 45.37
CA PHE A 645 -79.20 67.78 44.05
C PHE A 645 -78.67 69.22 43.82
N ASN A 646 -78.25 69.53 42.58
CA ASN A 646 -78.65 70.79 41.95
C ASN A 646 -78.83 70.66 40.42
N PHE A 647 -79.99 71.14 39.96
CA PHE A 647 -80.48 71.19 38.59
C PHE A 647 -79.86 72.39 37.86
N GLY A 648 -79.16 72.13 36.76
CA GLY A 648 -78.62 73.17 35.89
C GLY A 648 -78.64 72.72 34.44
N PHE A 649 -79.62 73.26 33.69
CA PHE A 649 -79.57 73.47 32.25
C PHE A 649 -79.83 72.29 31.30
N LEU A 650 -81.13 72.06 31.09
CA LEU A 650 -81.72 72.11 29.74
C LEU A 650 -81.11 73.27 28.92
N SER A 651 -80.16 72.96 28.04
CA SER A 651 -80.00 73.54 26.69
C SER A 651 -78.57 73.33 26.17
N GLN A 652 -78.26 72.10 25.74
CA GLN A 652 -77.34 71.84 24.62
C GLN A 652 -77.56 70.41 24.08
N GLN A 653 -78.84 70.04 23.93
CA GLN A 653 -79.25 69.03 22.94
C GLN A 653 -79.48 69.77 21.62
N MET A 654 -78.38 70.16 20.97
CA MET A 654 -78.26 70.53 19.55
C MET A 654 -76.82 71.03 19.38
N GLU A 655 -75.93 70.09 19.03
CA GLU A 655 -74.57 70.24 18.47
C GLU A 655 -73.61 69.21 19.07
N GLN A 656 -73.75 67.96 18.63
CA GLN A 656 -72.68 66.95 18.43
C GLN A 656 -73.26 65.56 18.08
N GLN A 657 -74.44 65.53 17.44
CA GLN A 657 -74.81 64.44 16.53
C GLN A 657 -74.62 64.95 15.09
N LYS A 658 -73.38 64.88 14.59
CA LYS A 658 -73.00 64.82 13.17
C LYS A 658 -71.47 64.95 13.04
N ALA A 659 -70.77 63.83 13.15
CA ALA A 659 -69.52 63.57 12.42
C ALA A 659 -69.08 62.12 12.64
N GLY A 660 -69.15 61.31 11.58
CA GLY A 660 -68.25 60.17 11.40
C GLY A 660 -68.74 58.78 11.83
N HIS A 661 -69.95 58.40 11.43
CA HIS A 661 -70.23 57.00 11.11
C HIS A 661 -70.08 56.83 9.60
N ASP A 662 -69.72 55.62 9.19
CA ASP A 662 -69.60 55.09 7.80
C ASP A 662 -68.20 55.12 7.19
N ASN A 663 -67.60 53.93 7.12
CA ASN A 663 -66.98 53.31 5.94
C ASN A 663 -66.27 52.02 6.39
N ALA A 664 -66.16 50.96 5.61
CA ALA A 664 -66.91 50.43 4.48
C ALA A 664 -66.21 49.08 4.19
N ASP A 665 -67.03 48.08 3.95
CA ASP A 665 -66.80 46.82 3.26
C ASP A 665 -65.57 46.79 2.31
N ASP A 666 -64.56 45.96 2.63
CA ASP A 666 -63.41 45.69 1.75
C ASP A 666 -63.76 44.55 0.77
N GLY A 667 -64.29 44.95 -0.40
CA GLY A 667 -64.48 44.08 -1.56
C GLY A 667 -63.24 44.05 -2.48
N TYR A 668 -62.90 42.86 -2.96
CA TYR A 668 -61.81 42.58 -3.91
C TYR A 668 -62.01 43.27 -5.28
N ASP A 669 -60.95 43.92 -5.79
CA ASP A 669 -60.94 44.51 -7.14
C ASP A 669 -60.54 43.43 -8.18
N PHE A 670 -61.38 43.20 -9.20
CA PHE A 670 -61.21 42.12 -10.19
C PHE A 670 -60.52 42.57 -11.50
N PHE A 671 -60.36 43.87 -11.76
CA PHE A 671 -59.74 44.39 -12.97
C PHE A 671 -58.76 45.56 -12.70
N GLU A 672 -57.68 45.62 -13.48
CA GLU A 672 -56.58 46.58 -13.33
C GLU A 672 -57.01 48.04 -13.58
N SER A 673 -58.04 48.26 -14.40
CA SER A 673 -58.61 49.58 -14.68
C SER A 673 -59.37 50.21 -13.51
N GLU A 674 -59.90 49.40 -12.58
CA GLU A 674 -60.60 49.89 -11.37
C GLU A 674 -59.60 50.34 -10.29
N ARG A 675 -58.43 49.71 -10.23
CA ARG A 675 -57.31 50.09 -9.37
C ARG A 675 -56.68 51.42 -9.80
N GLU A 676 -56.51 51.65 -11.10
CA GLU A 676 -55.96 52.92 -11.62
C GLU A 676 -56.88 54.13 -11.41
N GLN A 677 -58.20 53.95 -11.43
CA GLN A 677 -59.15 55.02 -11.10
C GLN A 677 -59.18 55.34 -9.60
N LYS A 678 -59.03 54.35 -8.72
CA LYS A 678 -58.89 54.56 -7.26
C LYS A 678 -57.57 55.27 -6.91
N LEU A 679 -56.46 54.93 -7.58
CA LEU A 679 -55.16 55.60 -7.39
C LEU A 679 -55.15 57.06 -7.86
N LYS A 680 -55.87 57.40 -8.93
CA LYS A 680 -56.06 58.81 -9.36
C LYS A 680 -56.90 59.65 -8.39
N LYS A 681 -57.75 59.02 -7.57
CA LYS A 681 -58.65 59.72 -6.63
C LYS A 681 -58.00 60.02 -5.26
N ASN A 682 -56.95 59.28 -4.89
CA ASN A 682 -56.28 59.40 -3.59
C ASN A 682 -54.94 60.18 -3.62
N GLY A 683 -54.64 60.88 -4.71
CA GLY A 683 -53.63 61.95 -4.73
C GLY A 683 -52.16 61.53 -4.71
N THR A 684 -51.83 60.26 -4.96
CA THR A 684 -50.43 59.79 -5.09
C THR A 684 -50.16 59.31 -6.51
N TYR A 685 -50.12 60.26 -7.44
CA TYR A 685 -49.61 60.05 -8.79
C TYR A 685 -48.44 61.01 -9.00
N ASN A 686 -47.22 60.50 -8.97
CA ASN A 686 -46.05 61.18 -9.51
C ASN A 686 -45.23 60.14 -10.29
N HIS A 687 -44.78 60.57 -11.47
CA HIS A 687 -44.32 59.82 -12.65
C HIS A 687 -43.50 58.55 -12.44
#